data_AF-A0A355V1D9-F1
#
_entry.id   AF-A0A355V1D9-F1
#
_cell.length_a   1.000
_cell.length_b   1.000
_cell.length_c   1.000
_cell.angle_alpha   90.00
_cell.angle_beta   90.00
_cell.angle_gamma   90.00
#
_symmetry.space_group_name_H-M   'P 1'
#
loop_
_entity.id
_entity.type
_entity.pdbx_description
1 polymer ?
#
loop_
_entity_poly.entity_id
_entity_poly.type
_entity_poly.pdbx_seq_one_letter_code
_entity_poly.pdbx_strand_id
1 'polypeptide(L)'
;MAKSRTKSKVVKTLGCAVLASVCALSAINVMSFSVRAEASGYEGHTYDLEAKSRQDSLERANKFNETIAEEGFVLLQNKNNALPLASSVKKLNLLGKNWSNPAFGGGGSSSFSTSSGDGIDGYTSIKNAGYTINNQLKAFYDNDKVSGGKRPQYQYQAADMITAETPQSKYSDELKNSLSDFDASIVMVSRTGGEGIDVSDFFFGNAVEGRSGNLAGQHYLQLDDNEKALINLAREKAGTTKKVILVLNAAQPLEFEDAILEKVDAVLWIGLPGSTGFAALGRILNGEVNPSGRTVDLYAKDFNTIPSVQNFASNKKTVEYNDPTSSSPSFSGIKSPAGDALLKADGSPSTGNGVTYEEGIYVGYKYFETRAFEEDKKTGATANKWYNDNVRYPFGYGLSYTTFEYTGVEFKVPETLNKDSEIEVNVTVKNTGEKAGKEVVQLYYSAPYTAGKIEKAHVNLGDFAKTPLLQPQASATVTMKISLESMASYDWDDANENKFKGYELDAGKYNLFVSSNSHGWYNAPDAQKKEFTLADGIKYEMNVDKKTYGANDTHSDNQFDDISAGIMGRGITEMTRADFAGTFPQKPTDAERTVDAAFEAKLAYGVTSDTDPTGAAYDKDQPWFVADAKKPTQRTTPLTGDKTVDQVDVIRLSSLYGVDPYGTAEEKAKWDKFLNQFTPQQLMDFVENGKFRSQKFDVLGIPEGIHPDGPFGFVGQINGYGSARCYYVSPCIVAATFNKELVEEQGEHIGEEGAWMGYNGLYGPGVNIHRTPFSGRNFEYYSEDGFLSGIMAAYLTKGMQSKGVFPFLKHFALNDQETNRNGVTTWATEQAMREIYLKAFQLAIDVDSTDLFDDEAYVGHKGALGVMSSFNRVGTTWAGASYPLLTNVLRKEWGFKGIVVTDWYNGGYMDQEQMVRAGNDLSLGNDVGSTGSKNITAAYQKHGDKMLTATLLTALRNAARNLSYATLNSCNMSKLTDYQSTTTLGEQYLMFSDMNELDIDFSSELFEAEFEGLTYELTLSDKLTSHATKPTKLPADINAEIEGDKNVHSATVDPETGLVTVYIEGTTAAEYQVTVSVKNAAGNFIGQSATVTVRYMGKDTFAAMGDMLSEIEALQTQSAAADKKIADLTKKLTDLEGAAATKEELAAEVKTLTDALEAAKTEAAETKTALETKITALETAMKALEEKHAKEIKELQDKLAELEKAQGESNTRIEELEKSGCGSTIDVFGTTLFCGLGLTVLAAAVIIVRKSRKTDK
;
A
#
# COMPACT_ATOMS: atom_id res chain seq x y z
N MET A 1 -42.39 44.75 4.72
CA MET A 1 -42.00 44.41 3.32
C MET A 1 -40.93 45.31 2.70
N ALA A 2 -40.57 46.49 3.25
CA ALA A 2 -39.44 47.29 2.73
C ALA A 2 -38.04 46.79 3.18
N LYS A 3 -37.92 46.09 4.33
CA LYS A 3 -36.64 45.53 4.83
C LYS A 3 -36.15 44.26 4.11
N SER A 4 -36.98 43.59 3.30
CA SER A 4 -36.58 42.35 2.60
C SER A 4 -36.04 42.61 1.17
N ARG A 5 -36.36 43.75 0.56
CA ARG A 5 -35.84 44.12 -0.78
C ARG A 5 -34.40 44.67 -0.76
N THR A 6 -33.94 45.25 0.35
CA THR A 6 -32.57 45.78 0.46
C THR A 6 -31.55 44.67 0.70
N LYS A 7 -31.86 43.65 1.52
CA LYS A 7 -31.00 42.47 1.70
C LYS A 7 -30.85 41.65 0.41
N SER A 8 -31.91 41.52 -0.40
CA SER A 8 -31.84 40.78 -1.68
C SER A 8 -31.02 41.49 -2.76
N LYS A 9 -31.02 42.84 -2.81
CA LYS A 9 -30.17 43.60 -3.73
C LYS A 9 -28.70 43.63 -3.29
N VAL A 10 -28.41 43.75 -2.00
CA VAL A 10 -27.01 43.70 -1.51
C VAL A 10 -26.42 42.31 -1.68
N VAL A 11 -27.18 41.23 -1.41
CA VAL A 11 -26.71 39.84 -1.62
C VAL A 11 -26.57 39.49 -3.10
N LYS A 12 -27.44 40.00 -3.99
CA LYS A 12 -27.29 39.79 -5.44
C LYS A 12 -26.17 40.63 -6.06
N THR A 13 -25.93 41.85 -5.59
CA THR A 13 -24.84 42.70 -6.10
C THR A 13 -23.48 42.31 -5.51
N LEU A 14 -23.37 41.88 -4.24
CA LEU A 14 -22.16 41.22 -3.72
C LEU A 14 -21.95 39.86 -4.39
N GLY A 15 -23.01 39.07 -4.60
CA GLY A 15 -22.92 37.80 -5.32
C GLY A 15 -22.40 37.98 -6.75
N CYS A 16 -22.89 38.98 -7.50
CA CYS A 16 -22.44 39.24 -8.87
C CYS A 16 -21.07 39.95 -8.94
N ALA A 17 -20.68 40.77 -7.96
CA ALA A 17 -19.36 41.41 -7.93
C ALA A 17 -18.27 40.46 -7.42
N VAL A 18 -18.59 39.58 -6.46
CA VAL A 18 -17.71 38.47 -6.06
C VAL A 18 -17.61 37.47 -7.19
N LEU A 19 -18.71 37.11 -7.88
CA LEU A 19 -18.61 36.29 -9.11
C LEU A 19 -17.82 37.00 -10.22
N ALA A 20 -17.99 38.30 -10.47
CA ALA A 20 -17.28 38.99 -11.55
C ALA A 20 -15.78 39.21 -11.25
N SER A 21 -15.41 39.47 -9.99
CA SER A 21 -14.00 39.58 -9.57
C SER A 21 -13.33 38.21 -9.44
N VAL A 22 -14.06 37.19 -8.98
CA VAL A 22 -13.60 35.79 -9.00
C VAL A 22 -13.48 35.29 -10.44
N CYS A 23 -14.38 35.67 -11.37
CA CYS A 23 -14.29 35.37 -12.80
C CYS A 23 -13.17 36.16 -13.52
N ALA A 24 -12.86 37.39 -13.12
CA ALA A 24 -11.80 38.20 -13.73
C ALA A 24 -10.39 37.82 -13.22
N LEU A 25 -10.23 37.45 -11.94
CA LEU A 25 -8.99 36.90 -11.38
C LEU A 25 -8.78 35.42 -11.75
N SER A 26 -9.86 34.64 -11.88
CA SER A 26 -9.77 33.30 -12.49
C SER A 26 -9.44 33.40 -13.99
N ALA A 27 -9.94 34.38 -14.74
CA ALA A 27 -9.50 34.57 -16.13
C ALA A 27 -7.99 34.88 -16.27
N ILE A 28 -7.38 35.57 -15.29
CA ILE A 28 -5.94 35.91 -15.31
C ILE A 28 -5.05 34.75 -14.81
N ASN A 29 -5.53 33.88 -13.91
CA ASN A 29 -4.78 32.70 -13.44
C ASN A 29 -5.09 31.38 -14.17
N VAL A 30 -6.26 31.28 -14.81
CA VAL A 30 -6.52 30.30 -15.89
C VAL A 30 -5.46 30.49 -16.97
N MET A 31 -5.08 31.75 -17.28
CA MET A 31 -3.96 32.00 -18.18
C MET A 31 -2.65 31.41 -17.66
N SER A 32 -2.26 31.42 -16.38
CA SER A 32 -0.92 30.97 -15.96
C SER A 32 -0.63 29.45 -16.03
N PHE A 33 -1.64 28.59 -15.82
CA PHE A 33 -1.49 27.12 -15.95
C PHE A 33 -1.93 26.61 -17.32
N SER A 34 -2.93 27.26 -17.94
CA SER A 34 -3.22 27.07 -19.37
C SER A 34 -2.01 27.49 -20.21
N VAL A 35 -1.27 28.54 -19.83
CA VAL A 35 -0.04 28.98 -20.50
C VAL A 35 1.13 28.01 -20.32
N ARG A 36 1.12 27.05 -19.36
CA ARG A 36 2.16 26.01 -19.27
C ARG A 36 1.76 24.69 -19.94
N ALA A 37 0.50 24.30 -19.89
CA ALA A 37 -0.01 23.17 -20.68
C ALA A 37 -0.07 23.52 -22.19
N GLU A 38 -0.37 24.77 -22.54
CA GLU A 38 -0.27 25.32 -23.91
C GLU A 38 1.19 25.56 -24.33
N ALA A 39 2.11 25.83 -23.38
CA ALA A 39 3.54 25.92 -23.69
C ALA A 39 4.27 24.56 -23.78
N SER A 40 3.71 23.48 -23.20
CA SER A 40 4.24 22.11 -23.32
C SER A 40 3.55 21.26 -24.39
N GLY A 41 2.39 21.70 -24.89
CA GLY A 41 1.61 20.99 -25.91
C GLY A 41 1.03 19.64 -25.46
N TYR A 42 0.81 19.44 -24.14
CA TYR A 42 0.40 18.15 -23.60
C TYR A 42 -1.13 17.97 -23.50
N GLU A 43 -1.62 16.88 -24.11
CA GLU A 43 -3.02 16.40 -24.16
C GLU A 43 -3.13 15.00 -23.50
N GLY A 44 -2.61 14.82 -22.28
CA GLY A 44 -2.77 13.54 -21.56
C GLY A 44 -4.16 13.30 -21.00
N HIS A 45 -4.38 12.06 -20.54
CA HIS A 45 -5.62 11.67 -19.87
C HIS A 45 -5.88 12.54 -18.63
N THR A 46 -7.14 12.56 -18.23
CA THR A 46 -7.58 13.27 -17.05
C THR A 46 -8.30 12.30 -16.12
N TYR A 47 -7.76 12.11 -14.91
CA TYR A 47 -8.32 11.21 -13.91
C TYR A 47 -9.30 11.95 -13.00
N ASP A 48 -10.51 11.41 -12.90
CA ASP A 48 -11.57 11.93 -12.05
C ASP A 48 -11.36 11.54 -10.58
N LEU A 49 -11.12 12.54 -9.74
CA LEU A 49 -11.06 12.39 -8.29
C LEU A 49 -12.38 12.87 -7.67
N GLU A 50 -13.02 12.03 -6.88
CA GLU A 50 -14.25 12.40 -6.18
C GLU A 50 -13.97 13.20 -4.90
N ALA A 51 -12.86 12.89 -4.22
CA ALA A 51 -12.44 13.61 -3.02
C ALA A 51 -12.05 15.05 -3.37
N LYS A 52 -12.51 16.00 -2.57
CA LYS A 52 -12.30 17.44 -2.78
C LYS A 52 -10.97 17.96 -2.23
N SER A 53 -10.33 17.16 -1.38
CA SER A 53 -9.06 17.46 -0.75
C SER A 53 -8.42 16.17 -0.23
N ARG A 54 -7.13 16.24 0.12
CA ARG A 54 -6.43 15.15 0.81
C ARG A 54 -7.13 14.71 2.11
N GLN A 55 -7.62 15.66 2.91
CA GLN A 55 -8.30 15.36 4.16
C GLN A 55 -9.65 14.66 3.91
N ASP A 56 -10.41 15.14 2.92
CA ASP A 56 -11.65 14.49 2.49
C ASP A 56 -11.40 13.07 1.97
N SER A 57 -10.32 12.86 1.20
CA SER A 57 -9.89 11.53 0.76
C SER A 57 -9.63 10.59 1.94
N LEU A 58 -8.90 11.06 2.96
CA LEU A 58 -8.61 10.29 4.17
C LEU A 58 -9.88 9.96 4.97
N GLU A 59 -10.78 10.93 5.17
CA GLU A 59 -12.04 10.72 5.90
C GLU A 59 -12.94 9.70 5.20
N ARG A 60 -13.04 9.79 3.87
CA ARG A 60 -13.77 8.82 3.03
C ARG A 60 -13.13 7.44 3.11
N ALA A 61 -11.81 7.33 2.96
CA ALA A 61 -11.06 6.09 3.06
C ALA A 61 -11.22 5.42 4.45
N ASN A 62 -11.07 6.19 5.53
CA ASN A 62 -11.26 5.70 6.89
C ASN A 62 -12.70 5.22 7.13
N LYS A 63 -13.70 5.92 6.59
CA LYS A 63 -15.10 5.50 6.69
C LYS A 63 -15.38 4.25 5.86
N PHE A 64 -14.80 4.17 4.67
CA PHE A 64 -14.92 3.02 3.79
C PHE A 64 -14.29 1.78 4.40
N ASN A 65 -13.13 1.92 5.06
CA ASN A 65 -12.49 0.83 5.78
C ASN A 65 -13.40 0.20 6.87
N GLU A 66 -14.25 1.01 7.52
CA GLU A 66 -15.27 0.46 8.41
C GLU A 66 -16.29 -0.43 7.67
N THR A 67 -16.69 -0.04 6.46
CA THR A 67 -17.64 -0.79 5.61
C THR A 67 -17.04 -2.13 5.18
N ILE A 68 -15.75 -2.14 4.81
CA ILE A 68 -15.03 -3.39 4.53
C ILE A 68 -15.06 -4.32 5.76
N ALA A 69 -14.80 -3.78 6.95
CA ALA A 69 -14.84 -4.57 8.19
C ALA A 69 -16.25 -5.10 8.50
N GLU A 70 -17.31 -4.32 8.27
CA GLU A 70 -18.70 -4.74 8.43
C GLU A 70 -19.07 -5.92 7.54
N GLU A 71 -18.56 -5.93 6.31
CA GLU A 71 -18.80 -7.00 5.34
C GLU A 71 -17.84 -8.18 5.44
N GLY A 72 -16.64 -7.98 5.98
CA GLY A 72 -15.56 -8.97 6.01
C GLY A 72 -15.42 -9.71 7.34
N PHE A 73 -15.97 -9.20 8.45
CA PHE A 73 -15.97 -9.95 9.71
C PHE A 73 -16.87 -11.18 9.60
N VAL A 74 -16.37 -12.34 10.06
CA VAL A 74 -17.00 -13.64 9.84
C VAL A 74 -17.58 -14.18 11.14
N LEU A 75 -18.89 -14.36 11.17
CA LEU A 75 -19.56 -15.05 12.27
C LEU A 75 -19.42 -16.57 12.09
N LEU A 76 -18.54 -17.18 12.87
CA LEU A 76 -18.21 -18.61 12.76
C LEU A 76 -19.14 -19.50 13.58
N GLN A 77 -19.67 -18.99 14.69
CA GLN A 77 -20.61 -19.73 15.53
C GLN A 77 -21.62 -18.76 16.17
N ASN A 78 -22.89 -19.16 16.26
CA ASN A 78 -23.92 -18.39 16.95
C ASN A 78 -25.01 -19.29 17.59
N LYS A 79 -24.71 -19.88 18.74
CA LYS A 79 -25.62 -20.78 19.47
C LYS A 79 -26.76 -20.01 20.11
N ASN A 80 -27.99 -20.50 19.94
CA ASN A 80 -29.20 -19.94 20.55
C ASN A 80 -29.36 -18.43 20.29
N ASN A 81 -28.99 -17.97 19.09
CA ASN A 81 -29.03 -16.57 18.68
C ASN A 81 -28.38 -15.64 19.72
N ALA A 82 -27.18 -15.99 20.18
CA ALA A 82 -26.44 -15.20 21.16
C ALA A 82 -26.02 -13.84 20.62
N LEU A 83 -25.76 -13.76 19.32
CA LEU A 83 -25.60 -12.51 18.57
C LEU A 83 -26.76 -12.30 17.58
N PRO A 84 -27.19 -11.05 17.34
CA PRO A 84 -26.74 -9.84 18.03
C PRO A 84 -27.18 -9.88 19.50
N LEU A 85 -26.42 -9.20 20.37
CA LEU A 85 -26.74 -9.16 21.79
C LEU A 85 -28.12 -8.52 21.99
N ALA A 86 -28.95 -9.16 22.82
CA ALA A 86 -30.28 -8.65 23.11
C ALA A 86 -30.23 -7.22 23.65
N SER A 87 -31.22 -6.40 23.31
CA SER A 87 -31.27 -4.98 23.72
C SER A 87 -31.28 -4.78 25.24
N SER A 88 -31.61 -5.81 26.02
CA SER A 88 -31.52 -5.85 27.48
C SER A 88 -30.08 -5.93 28.01
N VAL A 89 -29.13 -6.42 27.22
CA VAL A 89 -27.70 -6.44 27.54
C VAL A 89 -27.17 -5.00 27.42
N LYS A 90 -26.69 -4.43 28.53
CA LYS A 90 -26.16 -3.06 28.59
C LYS A 90 -24.74 -3.00 29.14
N LYS A 91 -24.34 -3.98 29.94
CA LYS A 91 -23.05 -4.03 30.62
C LYS A 91 -22.22 -5.21 30.13
N LEU A 92 -21.02 -4.95 29.64
CA LEU A 92 -20.11 -5.97 29.12
C LEU A 92 -18.83 -6.12 29.93
N ASN A 93 -18.44 -7.36 30.22
CA ASN A 93 -17.07 -7.69 30.57
C ASN A 93 -16.25 -7.84 29.29
N LEU A 94 -15.18 -7.06 29.16
CA LEU A 94 -14.20 -7.21 28.08
C LEU A 94 -12.98 -7.91 28.68
N LEU A 95 -12.84 -9.19 28.37
CA LEU A 95 -11.88 -10.12 28.98
C LEU A 95 -10.73 -10.45 28.01
N GLY A 96 -9.52 -10.49 28.54
CA GLY A 96 -8.28 -10.76 27.83
C GLY A 96 -7.37 -9.55 27.74
N LYS A 97 -6.07 -9.75 27.96
CA LYS A 97 -5.04 -8.70 27.81
C LYS A 97 -5.07 -8.07 26.41
N ASN A 98 -5.49 -8.86 25.42
CA ASN A 98 -5.60 -8.44 24.04
C ASN A 98 -6.56 -7.26 23.80
N TRP A 99 -7.45 -6.89 24.74
CA TRP A 99 -8.21 -5.64 24.62
C TRP A 99 -7.36 -4.37 24.79
N SER A 100 -6.31 -4.40 25.62
CA SER A 100 -5.34 -3.29 25.78
C SER A 100 -4.09 -3.46 24.90
N ASN A 101 -4.06 -4.54 24.12
CA ASN A 101 -3.00 -4.88 23.18
C ASN A 101 -3.55 -5.62 21.93
N PRO A 102 -4.49 -5.02 21.19
CA PRO A 102 -5.06 -5.66 20.00
C PRO A 102 -4.04 -5.68 18.86
N ALA A 103 -4.24 -6.60 17.92
CA ALA A 103 -3.52 -6.66 16.66
C ALA A 103 -4.27 -5.84 15.61
N PHE A 104 -3.77 -4.66 15.27
CA PHE A 104 -4.33 -3.82 14.21
C PHE A 104 -3.82 -4.20 12.81
N GLY A 105 -2.60 -4.75 12.74
CA GLY A 105 -1.90 -5.14 11.53
C GLY A 105 -0.71 -6.04 11.86
N GLY A 106 0.03 -6.49 10.85
CA GLY A 106 1.25 -7.29 11.05
C GLY A 106 2.52 -6.44 11.18
N GLY A 107 3.65 -7.12 11.39
CA GLY A 107 4.97 -6.48 11.43
C GLY A 107 5.62 -6.34 10.04
N GLY A 108 6.78 -5.69 9.98
CA GLY A 108 7.58 -5.53 8.75
C GLY A 108 7.26 -4.26 7.94
N SER A 109 7.44 -4.33 6.62
CA SER A 109 7.14 -3.24 5.68
C SER A 109 5.69 -2.73 5.75
N SER A 110 4.76 -3.63 6.06
CA SER A 110 3.31 -3.35 6.19
C SER A 110 2.90 -2.78 7.56
N SER A 111 3.86 -2.36 8.38
CA SER A 111 3.60 -1.98 9.77
C SER A 111 3.04 -0.57 9.96
N PHE A 112 2.25 -0.43 11.03
CA PHE A 112 1.57 0.80 11.40
C PHE A 112 2.14 1.41 12.69
N SER A 113 2.28 2.74 12.72
CA SER A 113 2.53 3.49 13.96
C SER A 113 1.21 4.05 14.48
N THR A 114 0.83 3.69 15.72
CA THR A 114 -0.41 4.15 16.38
C THR A 114 -0.42 5.64 16.75
N SER A 115 0.59 6.41 16.32
CA SER A 115 0.80 7.81 16.67
C SER A 115 -0.08 8.80 15.88
N SER A 116 -0.91 8.37 14.93
CA SER A 116 -1.72 9.27 14.11
C SER A 116 -3.06 9.70 14.74
N GLY A 117 -3.44 9.23 15.93
CA GLY A 117 -4.56 9.79 16.70
C GLY A 117 -5.98 9.57 16.18
N ASP A 118 -6.18 9.10 14.94
CA ASP A 118 -7.49 9.04 14.26
C ASP A 118 -8.14 7.63 14.20
N GLY A 119 -7.54 6.62 14.86
CA GLY A 119 -8.05 5.25 14.85
C GLY A 119 -9.19 4.99 15.86
N ILE A 120 -10.07 4.03 15.56
CA ILE A 120 -11.12 3.57 16.48
C ILE A 120 -10.64 2.29 17.16
N ASP A 121 -10.38 2.35 18.47
CA ASP A 121 -10.01 1.16 19.24
C ASP A 121 -11.25 0.31 19.62
N GLY A 122 -10.99 -0.93 20.06
CA GLY A 122 -12.06 -1.84 20.47
C GLY A 122 -12.91 -1.31 21.63
N TYR A 123 -12.32 -0.62 22.61
CA TYR A 123 -13.08 -0.06 23.73
C TYR A 123 -14.03 1.05 23.29
N THR A 124 -13.59 1.91 22.37
CA THR A 124 -14.36 3.01 21.79
C THR A 124 -15.49 2.46 20.94
N SER A 125 -15.22 1.45 20.11
CA SER A 125 -16.23 0.74 19.33
C SER A 125 -17.37 0.19 20.21
N ILE A 126 -17.04 -0.49 21.31
CA ILE A 126 -18.04 -1.03 22.25
C ILE A 126 -18.86 0.07 22.92
N LYS A 127 -18.25 1.19 23.31
CA LYS A 127 -18.96 2.33 23.90
C LYS A 127 -19.87 3.02 22.88
N ASN A 128 -19.40 3.22 21.65
CA ASN A 128 -20.18 3.81 20.56
C ASN A 128 -21.41 2.97 20.23
N ALA A 129 -21.32 1.65 20.37
CA ALA A 129 -22.46 0.74 20.26
C ALA A 129 -23.48 0.82 21.42
N GLY A 130 -23.24 1.66 22.43
CA GLY A 130 -24.15 1.93 23.54
C GLY A 130 -23.95 1.03 24.77
N TYR A 131 -22.84 0.29 24.86
CA TYR A 131 -22.55 -0.56 26.00
C TYR A 131 -21.70 0.16 27.05
N THR A 132 -21.98 -0.14 28.32
CA THR A 132 -21.09 0.21 29.44
C THR A 132 -20.12 -0.94 29.68
N ILE A 133 -18.84 -0.64 29.83
CA ILE A 133 -17.79 -1.64 30.06
C ILE A 133 -17.40 -1.73 31.54
N ASN A 134 -16.84 -2.87 31.94
CA ASN A 134 -16.22 -3.03 33.25
C ASN A 134 -14.91 -2.23 33.35
N ASN A 135 -14.98 -1.02 33.94
CA ASN A 135 -13.81 -0.15 34.10
C ASN A 135 -12.72 -0.73 35.03
N GLN A 136 -13.06 -1.63 35.95
CA GLN A 136 -12.06 -2.32 36.78
C GLN A 136 -11.21 -3.27 35.92
N LEU A 137 -11.84 -4.01 35.01
CA LEU A 137 -11.12 -4.85 34.04
C LEU A 137 -10.23 -4.03 33.12
N LYS A 138 -10.74 -2.92 32.57
CA LYS A 138 -9.93 -2.04 31.71
C LYS A 138 -8.69 -1.53 32.47
N ALA A 139 -8.88 -0.98 33.67
CA ALA A 139 -7.78 -0.47 34.49
C ALA A 139 -6.76 -1.57 34.85
N PHE A 140 -7.22 -2.81 35.07
CA PHE A 140 -6.35 -3.96 35.30
C PHE A 140 -5.50 -4.29 34.07
N TYR A 141 -6.10 -4.42 32.88
CA TYR A 141 -5.36 -4.75 31.65
C TYR A 141 -4.50 -3.60 31.12
N ASP A 142 -4.84 -2.34 31.37
CA ASP A 142 -4.01 -1.20 30.99
C ASP A 142 -2.74 -1.10 31.86
N ASN A 143 -2.72 -1.74 33.03
CA ASN A 143 -1.59 -1.71 33.94
C ASN A 143 -0.72 -2.96 33.79
N ASP A 144 0.32 -2.86 32.96
CA ASP A 144 1.26 -3.95 32.66
C ASP A 144 1.97 -4.50 33.92
N LYS A 145 2.12 -3.69 34.98
CA LYS A 145 2.74 -4.14 36.24
C LYS A 145 1.85 -5.15 36.99
N VAL A 146 0.54 -5.12 36.76
CA VAL A 146 -0.43 -5.97 37.45
C VAL A 146 -0.94 -7.08 36.54
N SER A 147 -1.22 -6.80 35.27
CA SER A 147 -1.74 -7.78 34.30
C SER A 147 -0.65 -8.50 33.49
N GLY A 148 0.62 -8.10 33.61
CA GLY A 148 1.71 -8.63 32.80
C GLY A 148 1.96 -7.83 31.53
N GLY A 149 3.08 -8.12 30.87
CA GLY A 149 3.55 -7.39 29.68
C GLY A 149 2.66 -7.59 28.44
N LYS A 150 2.85 -6.72 27.45
CA LYS A 150 2.17 -6.80 26.16
C LYS A 150 2.91 -7.73 25.20
N ARG A 151 2.16 -8.34 24.26
CA ARG A 151 2.75 -8.99 23.08
C ARG A 151 3.53 -7.93 22.28
N PRO A 152 4.78 -8.20 21.88
CA PRO A 152 5.52 -7.32 20.99
C PRO A 152 4.74 -7.05 19.70
N GLN A 153 4.75 -5.80 19.23
CA GLN A 153 4.14 -5.45 17.94
C GLN A 153 4.93 -6.05 16.76
N TYR A 154 6.24 -6.19 16.91
CA TYR A 154 7.13 -6.82 15.95
C TYR A 154 7.76 -8.07 16.58
N GLN A 155 7.69 -9.18 15.86
CA GLN A 155 8.28 -10.45 16.27
C GLN A 155 9.43 -10.74 15.32
N TYR A 156 10.67 -10.56 15.79
CA TYR A 156 11.88 -10.82 14.97
C TYR A 156 12.44 -12.21 15.23
N GLN A 157 12.02 -12.83 16.34
CA GLN A 157 12.49 -14.14 16.76
C GLN A 157 11.34 -14.95 17.33
N ALA A 158 11.45 -16.28 17.29
CA ALA A 158 10.39 -17.13 17.79
C ALA A 158 10.18 -17.03 19.32
N ALA A 159 11.15 -16.49 20.07
CA ALA A 159 10.98 -16.15 21.48
C ALA A 159 9.97 -15.01 21.69
N ASP A 160 9.77 -14.15 20.69
CA ASP A 160 8.81 -13.03 20.71
C ASP A 160 7.36 -13.51 20.44
N MET A 161 7.20 -14.77 20.03
CA MET A 161 5.90 -15.41 19.72
C MET A 161 5.20 -15.90 20.98
N ILE A 162 4.72 -14.93 21.77
CA ILE A 162 3.87 -15.12 22.94
C ILE A 162 2.45 -14.65 22.65
N THR A 163 1.46 -15.29 23.28
CA THR A 163 0.04 -14.84 23.25
C THR A 163 -0.12 -13.57 24.09
N ALA A 164 0.69 -13.44 25.14
CA ALA A 164 0.69 -12.41 26.17
C ALA A 164 -0.58 -12.36 27.03
N GLU A 165 -1.30 -13.48 27.16
CA GLU A 165 -2.51 -13.52 27.99
C GLU A 165 -2.17 -13.54 29.49
N THR A 166 -2.93 -12.79 30.29
CA THR A 166 -2.72 -12.65 31.73
C THR A 166 -3.09 -13.95 32.46
N PRO A 167 -2.17 -14.55 33.26
CA PRO A 167 -2.51 -15.70 34.08
C PRO A 167 -3.64 -15.40 35.08
N GLN A 168 -4.60 -16.32 35.20
CA GLN A 168 -5.77 -16.13 36.08
C GLN A 168 -5.45 -16.06 37.58
N SER A 169 -4.22 -16.41 37.96
CA SER A 169 -3.68 -16.22 39.32
C SER A 169 -3.45 -14.76 39.69
N LYS A 170 -3.31 -13.85 38.70
CA LYS A 170 -3.12 -12.41 38.94
C LYS A 170 -4.43 -11.64 39.15
N TYR A 171 -5.56 -12.27 38.88
CA TYR A 171 -6.88 -11.67 39.08
C TYR A 171 -7.24 -11.76 40.56
N SER A 172 -7.47 -10.60 41.19
CA SER A 172 -7.95 -10.56 42.58
C SER A 172 -9.35 -11.18 42.68
N ASP A 173 -9.70 -11.66 43.87
CA ASP A 173 -11.05 -12.19 44.12
C ASP A 173 -12.12 -11.11 43.88
N GLU A 174 -11.82 -9.85 44.23
CA GLU A 174 -12.69 -8.71 43.93
C GLU A 174 -12.96 -8.57 42.43
N LEU A 175 -11.91 -8.62 41.60
CA LEU A 175 -12.04 -8.52 40.15
C LEU A 175 -12.79 -9.71 39.56
N LYS A 176 -12.54 -10.94 40.05
CA LYS A 176 -13.27 -12.14 39.62
C LYS A 176 -14.75 -12.06 39.98
N ASN A 177 -15.05 -11.53 41.16
CA ASN A 177 -16.43 -11.41 41.65
C ASN A 177 -17.20 -10.33 40.89
N SER A 178 -16.56 -9.22 40.52
CA SER A 178 -17.23 -8.14 39.77
C SER A 178 -17.69 -8.58 38.37
N LEU A 179 -17.11 -9.65 37.80
CA LEU A 179 -17.56 -10.20 36.51
C LEU A 179 -19.03 -10.61 36.52
N SER A 180 -19.54 -11.07 37.68
CA SER A 180 -20.93 -11.51 37.83
C SER A 180 -21.95 -10.37 37.76
N ASP A 181 -21.53 -9.11 37.82
CA ASP A 181 -22.43 -7.94 37.79
C ASP A 181 -22.76 -7.45 36.37
N PHE A 182 -22.14 -8.05 35.35
CA PHE A 182 -22.28 -7.67 33.94
C PHE A 182 -23.16 -8.67 33.18
N ASP A 183 -23.76 -8.24 32.07
CA ASP A 183 -24.82 -8.98 31.37
C ASP A 183 -24.26 -10.04 30.41
N ALA A 184 -23.07 -9.81 29.87
CA ALA A 184 -22.36 -10.73 28.98
C ALA A 184 -20.83 -10.51 29.07
N SER A 185 -20.07 -11.50 28.59
CA SER A 185 -18.62 -11.47 28.54
C SER A 185 -18.12 -11.64 27.11
N ILE A 186 -17.19 -10.80 26.69
CA ILE A 186 -16.50 -10.89 25.40
C ILE A 186 -15.02 -11.16 25.68
N VAL A 187 -14.56 -12.33 25.26
CA VAL A 187 -13.16 -12.76 25.35
C VAL A 187 -12.50 -12.48 24.02
N MET A 188 -11.40 -11.74 23.99
CA MET A 188 -10.62 -11.51 22.77
C MET A 188 -9.27 -12.22 22.86
N VAL A 189 -8.97 -13.00 21.82
CA VAL A 189 -7.64 -13.59 21.60
C VAL A 189 -7.05 -13.00 20.34
N SER A 190 -5.76 -12.66 20.37
CA SER A 190 -5.08 -12.05 19.24
C SER A 190 -3.81 -12.79 18.84
N ARG A 191 -3.49 -12.78 17.55
CA ARG A 191 -2.22 -13.23 16.99
C ARG A 191 -1.71 -12.21 15.98
N THR A 192 -0.40 -12.12 15.85
CA THR A 192 0.28 -11.28 14.85
C THR A 192 1.20 -12.15 14.03
N GLY A 193 1.30 -11.86 12.73
CA GLY A 193 2.36 -12.34 11.86
C GLY A 193 3.36 -11.22 11.57
N GLY A 194 4.45 -11.55 10.90
CA GLY A 194 5.48 -10.58 10.55
C GLY A 194 6.36 -11.04 9.41
N GLU A 195 7.00 -10.04 8.81
CA GLU A 195 7.99 -10.22 7.77
C GLU A 195 9.30 -10.83 8.33
N GLY A 196 9.89 -11.77 7.59
CA GLY A 196 11.20 -12.36 7.87
C GLY A 196 11.21 -13.57 8.82
N ILE A 197 10.08 -13.91 9.45
CA ILE A 197 9.93 -15.12 10.27
C ILE A 197 8.52 -15.68 10.19
N ASP A 198 8.41 -17.00 10.06
CA ASP A 198 7.12 -17.71 10.08
C ASP A 198 6.57 -17.85 11.49
N VAL A 199 5.24 -17.83 11.64
CA VAL A 199 4.62 -18.06 12.95
C VAL A 199 4.84 -19.50 13.38
N SER A 200 5.19 -19.68 14.65
CA SER A 200 5.74 -20.94 15.10
C SER A 200 4.70 -22.08 15.14
N ASP A 201 5.02 -23.19 14.47
CA ASP A 201 4.35 -24.50 14.49
C ASP A 201 4.67 -25.33 15.75
N PHE A 202 5.46 -24.76 16.66
CA PHE A 202 5.64 -25.27 18.02
C PHE A 202 5.97 -24.12 18.97
N PHE A 203 5.76 -24.26 20.28
CA PHE A 203 6.27 -23.28 21.24
C PHE A 203 7.71 -23.59 21.68
N PHE A 204 8.58 -22.59 21.57
CA PHE A 204 9.91 -22.60 22.18
C PHE A 204 9.82 -22.23 23.66
N GLY A 205 10.73 -22.69 24.51
CA GLY A 205 10.86 -22.29 25.92
C GLY A 205 10.24 -23.25 26.93
N ASN A 206 10.40 -22.91 28.22
CA ASN A 206 9.48 -23.30 29.28
C ASN A 206 8.28 -22.33 29.28
N ALA A 207 7.23 -22.64 30.04
CA ALA A 207 6.15 -21.69 30.27
C ALA A 207 6.75 -20.37 30.78
N VAL A 208 6.36 -19.25 30.17
CA VAL A 208 6.80 -17.89 30.53
C VAL A 208 5.58 -17.06 30.91
N GLU A 209 5.80 -15.95 31.60
CA GLU A 209 4.71 -15.02 31.87
C GLU A 209 4.09 -14.55 30.54
N GLY A 210 2.77 -14.70 30.39
CA GLY A 210 2.07 -14.42 29.13
C GLY A 210 2.04 -15.58 28.13
N ARG A 211 2.53 -16.78 28.48
CA ARG A 211 2.36 -18.01 27.70
C ARG A 211 2.56 -19.27 28.55
N SER A 212 1.51 -20.04 28.79
CA SER A 212 1.54 -21.25 29.62
C SER A 212 0.99 -22.48 28.89
N GLY A 213 1.48 -23.67 29.27
CA GLY A 213 1.02 -24.93 28.69
C GLY A 213 2.09 -26.02 28.65
N ASN A 214 1.68 -27.22 28.23
CA ASN A 214 2.62 -28.24 27.77
C ASN A 214 3.17 -27.81 26.41
N LEU A 215 4.25 -27.05 26.41
CA LEU A 215 4.84 -26.49 25.19
C LEU A 215 5.35 -27.58 24.22
N ALA A 216 5.54 -28.81 24.71
CA ALA A 216 5.79 -29.96 23.87
C ALA A 216 4.49 -30.38 23.15
N GLY A 217 4.40 -30.07 21.86
CA GLY A 217 3.28 -30.43 20.99
C GLY A 217 2.19 -29.36 20.86
N GLN A 218 2.39 -28.17 21.44
CA GLN A 218 1.53 -27.01 21.20
C GLN A 218 2.20 -25.99 20.27
N HIS A 219 1.41 -25.23 19.51
CA HIS A 219 1.88 -24.21 18.57
C HIS A 219 1.24 -22.83 18.75
N TYR A 220 1.82 -21.80 18.14
CA TYR A 220 1.41 -20.40 18.34
C TYR A 220 -0.06 -20.14 17.98
N LEU A 221 -0.57 -20.84 16.96
CA LEU A 221 -1.95 -20.72 16.49
C LEU A 221 -2.97 -21.56 17.28
N GLN A 222 -2.55 -22.26 18.35
CA GLN A 222 -3.46 -22.83 19.34
C GLN A 222 -3.74 -21.84 20.47
N LEU A 223 -4.84 -22.07 21.20
CA LEU A 223 -5.06 -21.42 22.49
C LEU A 223 -4.08 -21.96 23.54
N ASP A 224 -3.46 -21.05 24.29
CA ASP A 224 -2.62 -21.42 25.43
C ASP A 224 -3.45 -21.70 26.70
N ASP A 225 -2.82 -22.21 27.75
CA ASP A 225 -3.53 -22.58 28.99
C ASP A 225 -4.13 -21.36 29.72
N ASN A 226 -3.54 -20.16 29.59
CA ASN A 226 -4.08 -18.93 30.19
C ASN A 226 -5.35 -18.48 29.46
N GLU A 227 -5.38 -18.56 28.13
CA GLU A 227 -6.53 -18.25 27.28
C GLU A 227 -7.67 -19.25 27.53
N LYS A 228 -7.36 -20.56 27.62
CA LYS A 228 -8.33 -21.59 28.01
C LYS A 228 -8.89 -21.33 29.40
N ALA A 229 -8.03 -20.99 30.37
CA ALA A 229 -8.45 -20.66 31.73
C ALA A 229 -9.32 -19.39 31.77
N LEU A 230 -9.05 -18.40 30.93
CA LEU A 230 -9.85 -17.19 30.80
C LEU A 230 -11.25 -17.49 30.29
N ILE A 231 -11.37 -18.31 29.24
CA ILE A 231 -12.66 -18.72 28.67
C ILE A 231 -13.45 -19.53 29.71
N ASN A 232 -12.78 -20.41 30.47
CA ASN A 232 -13.41 -21.15 31.56
C ASN A 232 -13.91 -20.21 32.67
N LEU A 233 -13.14 -19.21 33.07
CA LEU A 233 -13.56 -18.19 34.03
C LEU A 233 -14.77 -17.40 33.50
N ALA A 234 -14.74 -16.98 32.23
CA ALA A 234 -15.84 -16.27 31.60
C ALA A 234 -17.14 -17.08 31.63
N ARG A 235 -17.06 -18.38 31.28
CA ARG A 235 -18.22 -19.29 31.36
C ARG A 235 -18.66 -19.53 32.80
N GLU A 236 -17.75 -19.73 33.74
CA GLU A 236 -18.09 -19.90 35.16
C GLU A 236 -18.90 -18.71 35.68
N LYS A 237 -18.45 -17.48 35.42
CA LYS A 237 -19.13 -16.25 35.88
C LYS A 237 -20.38 -15.91 35.09
N ALA A 238 -20.44 -16.30 33.81
CA ALA A 238 -21.66 -16.17 33.01
C ALA A 238 -22.77 -17.16 33.43
N GLY A 239 -22.39 -18.31 34.00
CA GLY A 239 -23.30 -19.40 34.26
C GLY A 239 -23.95 -19.92 32.96
N THR A 240 -25.21 -20.36 33.06
CA THR A 240 -25.98 -20.90 31.92
C THR A 240 -26.84 -19.86 31.21
N THR A 241 -27.00 -18.66 31.77
CA THR A 241 -27.96 -17.66 31.28
C THR A 241 -27.29 -16.51 30.52
N LYS A 242 -26.09 -16.09 30.94
CA LYS A 242 -25.37 -14.98 30.29
C LYS A 242 -24.52 -15.48 29.13
N LYS A 243 -24.28 -14.59 28.18
CA LYS A 243 -23.58 -14.92 26.93
C LYS A 243 -22.07 -14.78 27.09
N VAL A 244 -21.32 -15.71 26.51
CA VAL A 244 -19.87 -15.65 26.35
C VAL A 244 -19.54 -15.64 24.86
N ILE A 245 -18.94 -14.56 24.39
CA ILE A 245 -18.56 -14.35 22.99
C ILE A 245 -17.05 -14.44 22.87
N LEU A 246 -16.54 -15.22 21.92
CA LEU A 246 -15.12 -15.28 21.59
C LEU A 246 -14.85 -14.48 20.32
N VAL A 247 -13.92 -13.52 20.40
CA VAL A 247 -13.48 -12.70 19.28
C VAL A 247 -12.05 -13.11 18.92
N LEU A 248 -11.86 -13.51 17.66
CA LEU A 248 -10.57 -13.92 17.09
C LEU A 248 -9.98 -12.75 16.30
N ASN A 249 -8.95 -12.11 16.85
CA ASN A 249 -8.23 -11.00 16.23
C ASN A 249 -6.86 -11.48 15.71
N ALA A 250 -6.91 -12.24 14.62
CA ALA A 250 -5.78 -12.88 13.98
C ALA A 250 -6.06 -13.00 12.48
N ALA A 251 -5.08 -12.75 11.62
CA ALA A 251 -5.27 -12.98 10.20
C ALA A 251 -5.35 -14.48 9.84
N GLN A 252 -4.56 -15.31 10.52
CA GLN A 252 -4.52 -16.75 10.26
C GLN A 252 -5.65 -17.50 10.98
N PRO A 253 -6.07 -18.68 10.46
CA PRO A 253 -6.90 -19.61 11.20
C PRO A 253 -6.27 -20.00 12.55
N LEU A 254 -7.11 -20.18 13.56
CA LEU A 254 -6.68 -20.68 14.87
C LEU A 254 -7.20 -22.10 15.08
N GLU A 255 -6.38 -22.91 15.75
CA GLU A 255 -6.73 -24.26 16.19
C GLU A 255 -7.21 -24.23 17.65
N PHE A 256 -8.33 -24.87 17.94
CA PHE A 256 -8.85 -24.95 19.31
C PHE A 256 -9.71 -26.21 19.51
N GLU A 257 -9.82 -26.68 20.74
CA GLU A 257 -10.53 -27.91 21.06
C GLU A 257 -12.06 -27.73 21.01
N ASP A 258 -12.81 -28.80 20.71
CA ASP A 258 -14.29 -28.78 20.73
C ASP A 258 -14.84 -28.37 22.11
N ALA A 259 -14.14 -28.77 23.19
CA ALA A 259 -14.47 -28.40 24.56
C ALA A 259 -14.49 -26.88 24.79
N ILE A 260 -13.67 -26.10 24.07
CA ILE A 260 -13.70 -24.63 24.14
C ILE A 260 -14.94 -24.08 23.44
N LEU A 261 -15.31 -24.63 22.30
CA LEU A 261 -16.50 -24.22 21.56
C LEU A 261 -17.79 -24.47 22.36
N GLU A 262 -17.83 -25.50 23.21
CA GLU A 262 -18.94 -25.74 24.13
C GLU A 262 -19.08 -24.66 25.22
N LYS A 263 -17.99 -23.95 25.57
CA LYS A 263 -18.00 -22.90 26.59
C LYS A 263 -18.38 -21.52 26.06
N VAL A 264 -18.43 -21.33 24.75
CA VAL A 264 -18.76 -20.04 24.13
C VAL A 264 -20.07 -20.14 23.35
N ASP A 265 -20.87 -19.08 23.40
CA ASP A 265 -22.15 -19.03 22.70
C ASP A 265 -21.95 -18.55 21.25
N ALA A 266 -21.00 -17.65 20.99
CA ALA A 266 -20.67 -17.21 19.65
C ALA A 266 -19.16 -17.06 19.44
N VAL A 267 -18.73 -17.20 18.19
CA VAL A 267 -17.35 -16.98 17.74
C VAL A 267 -17.38 -16.03 16.55
N LEU A 268 -16.65 -14.93 16.65
CA LEU A 268 -16.52 -13.91 15.61
C LEU A 268 -15.04 -13.78 15.23
N TRP A 269 -14.71 -13.96 13.96
CA TRP A 269 -13.39 -13.67 13.43
C TRP A 269 -13.37 -12.26 12.84
N ILE A 270 -12.38 -11.46 13.24
CA ILE A 270 -12.27 -10.04 12.87
C ILE A 270 -10.94 -9.70 12.18
N GLY A 271 -10.13 -10.70 11.81
CA GLY A 271 -8.83 -10.52 11.18
C GLY A 271 -7.95 -9.48 11.91
N LEU A 272 -7.25 -8.63 11.14
CA LEU A 272 -6.55 -7.44 11.63
C LEU A 272 -7.28 -6.16 11.16
N PRO A 273 -7.97 -5.42 12.05
CA PRO A 273 -8.96 -4.41 11.63
C PRO A 273 -8.43 -3.09 11.05
N GLY A 274 -7.12 -2.87 10.94
CA GLY A 274 -6.60 -1.57 10.49
C GLY A 274 -6.91 -0.41 11.46
N SER A 275 -6.85 0.83 11.00
CA SER A 275 -7.05 2.04 11.81
C SER A 275 -8.48 2.16 12.38
N THR A 276 -9.50 1.91 11.55
CA THR A 276 -10.92 2.18 11.89
C THR A 276 -11.82 0.96 11.87
N GLY A 277 -11.38 -0.20 11.36
CA GLY A 277 -12.24 -1.37 11.17
C GLY A 277 -12.83 -1.96 12.46
N PHE A 278 -12.24 -1.68 13.63
CA PHE A 278 -12.84 -2.04 14.92
C PHE A 278 -14.22 -1.43 15.13
N ALA A 279 -14.57 -0.32 14.48
CA ALA A 279 -15.91 0.28 14.52
C ALA A 279 -17.02 -0.71 14.14
N ALA A 280 -16.72 -1.67 13.25
CA ALA A 280 -17.67 -2.71 12.86
C ALA A 280 -18.02 -3.65 14.02
N LEU A 281 -17.08 -3.94 14.94
CA LEU A 281 -17.28 -4.90 16.02
C LEU A 281 -18.47 -4.53 16.91
N GLY A 282 -18.53 -3.29 17.40
CA GLY A 282 -19.63 -2.81 18.25
C GLY A 282 -20.99 -2.86 17.53
N ARG A 283 -21.02 -2.50 16.25
CA ARG A 283 -22.23 -2.46 15.41
C ARG A 283 -22.73 -3.85 15.02
N ILE A 284 -21.83 -4.82 14.86
CA ILE A 284 -22.19 -6.22 14.72
C ILE A 284 -22.78 -6.73 16.04
N LEU A 285 -22.12 -6.47 17.17
CA LEU A 285 -22.57 -6.94 18.47
C LEU A 285 -23.96 -6.42 18.86
N ASN A 286 -24.30 -5.17 18.53
CA ASN A 286 -25.63 -4.60 18.81
C ASN A 286 -26.68 -4.88 17.72
N GLY A 287 -26.28 -5.47 16.59
CA GLY A 287 -27.16 -5.84 15.49
C GLY A 287 -27.53 -4.70 14.54
N GLU A 288 -26.85 -3.55 14.62
CA GLU A 288 -26.91 -2.50 13.60
C GLU A 288 -26.40 -3.03 12.26
N VAL A 289 -25.35 -3.84 12.30
CA VAL A 289 -24.77 -4.52 11.15
C VAL A 289 -25.01 -6.02 11.27
N ASN A 290 -25.51 -6.63 10.20
CA ASN A 290 -25.65 -8.07 10.09
C ASN A 290 -24.39 -8.63 9.40
N PRO A 291 -23.58 -9.49 10.06
CA PRO A 291 -22.37 -10.03 9.47
C PRO A 291 -22.68 -10.84 8.20
N SER A 292 -21.83 -10.70 7.19
CA SER A 292 -21.97 -11.36 5.89
C SER A 292 -20.66 -11.92 5.33
N GLY A 293 -19.55 -11.81 6.08
CA GLY A 293 -18.25 -12.30 5.66
C GLY A 293 -18.20 -13.82 5.60
N ARG A 294 -17.25 -14.33 4.82
CA ARG A 294 -16.98 -15.76 4.62
C ARG A 294 -15.50 -16.07 4.87
N THR A 295 -15.20 -17.25 5.38
CA THR A 295 -13.82 -17.71 5.54
C THR A 295 -13.10 -17.76 4.20
N VAL A 296 -11.87 -17.26 4.17
CA VAL A 296 -10.98 -17.30 3.00
C VAL A 296 -9.97 -18.44 3.05
N ASP A 297 -9.86 -19.09 4.21
CA ASP A 297 -9.07 -20.27 4.46
C ASP A 297 -9.93 -21.31 5.18
N LEU A 298 -9.65 -22.59 4.94
CA LEU A 298 -10.28 -23.67 5.67
C LEU A 298 -9.71 -23.75 7.10
N TYR A 299 -10.59 -23.90 8.09
CA TYR A 299 -10.18 -24.17 9.48
C TYR A 299 -10.11 -25.68 9.69
N ALA A 300 -8.90 -26.23 9.68
CA ALA A 300 -8.65 -27.62 10.05
C ALA A 300 -8.78 -27.80 11.57
N LYS A 301 -9.17 -29.00 12.01
CA LYS A 301 -9.22 -29.37 13.43
C LYS A 301 -7.85 -29.68 14.02
N ASP A 302 -6.91 -30.15 13.18
CA ASP A 302 -5.52 -30.43 13.52
C ASP A 302 -4.64 -30.00 12.35
N PHE A 303 -3.78 -29.00 12.57
CA PHE A 303 -2.93 -28.43 11.53
C PHE A 303 -1.86 -29.42 11.04
N ASN A 304 -1.55 -30.48 11.80
CA ASN A 304 -0.65 -31.54 11.32
C ASN A 304 -1.26 -32.37 10.17
N THR A 305 -2.58 -32.30 9.98
CA THR A 305 -3.27 -32.97 8.86
C THR A 305 -3.20 -32.18 7.55
N ILE A 306 -2.67 -30.95 7.59
CA ILE A 306 -2.45 -30.11 6.42
C ILE A 306 -1.18 -30.60 5.69
N PRO A 307 -1.26 -30.95 4.39
CA PRO A 307 -0.12 -31.48 3.64
C PRO A 307 1.11 -30.59 3.63
N SER A 308 0.93 -29.30 3.35
CA SER A 308 2.01 -28.31 3.26
C SER A 308 2.72 -28.06 4.59
N VAL A 309 2.07 -28.36 5.73
CA VAL A 309 2.68 -28.28 7.06
C VAL A 309 3.76 -29.34 7.25
N GLN A 310 3.87 -30.36 6.39
CA GLN A 310 4.95 -31.37 6.49
C GLN A 310 6.26 -30.90 5.84
N ASN A 311 6.20 -30.02 4.84
CA ASN A 311 7.37 -29.46 4.16
C ASN A 311 7.38 -27.91 4.26
N PHE A 312 7.91 -27.43 5.38
CA PHE A 312 7.98 -26.03 5.80
C PHE A 312 9.19 -25.83 6.72
N ALA A 313 9.79 -24.64 6.77
CA ALA A 313 11.10 -24.36 7.40
C ALA A 313 11.25 -24.83 8.85
N SER A 314 10.18 -24.80 9.62
CA SER A 314 10.18 -25.11 11.05
C SER A 314 10.19 -26.63 11.35
N ASN A 315 9.89 -27.48 10.36
CA ASN A 315 9.81 -28.93 10.51
C ASN A 315 11.19 -29.57 10.67
N LYS A 316 11.64 -29.79 11.92
CA LYS A 316 12.87 -30.50 12.41
C LYS A 316 13.74 -29.68 13.37
N LYS A 317 13.28 -28.53 13.87
CA LYS A 317 13.97 -27.85 14.96
C LYS A 317 13.84 -28.66 16.26
N THR A 318 14.83 -29.50 16.58
CA THR A 318 15.02 -30.00 17.96
C THR A 318 15.71 -28.92 18.77
N VAL A 319 15.00 -28.36 19.74
CA VAL A 319 15.58 -27.38 20.67
C VAL A 319 16.31 -28.15 21.77
N GLU A 320 17.64 -28.14 21.75
CA GLU A 320 18.42 -28.40 22.97
C GLU A 320 18.61 -27.10 23.73
N TYR A 321 18.07 -27.01 24.95
CA TYR A 321 18.36 -25.91 25.86
C TYR A 321 19.80 -26.03 26.36
N ASN A 322 20.66 -25.10 25.96
CA ASN A 322 21.98 -25.01 26.59
C ASN A 322 21.91 -24.47 28.04
N ASP A 323 20.81 -23.80 28.42
CA ASP A 323 20.57 -23.36 29.80
C ASP A 323 19.05 -23.20 30.08
N PRO A 324 18.42 -24.05 30.90
CA PRO A 324 17.00 -23.94 31.26
C PRO A 324 16.67 -22.77 32.21
N THR A 325 17.67 -21.98 32.63
CA THR A 325 17.50 -20.85 33.57
C THR A 325 17.69 -19.47 32.95
N SER A 326 18.09 -19.38 31.69
CA SER A 326 18.30 -18.08 31.03
C SER A 326 16.95 -17.46 30.58
N SER A 327 16.76 -16.20 30.91
CA SER A 327 15.62 -15.38 30.48
C SER A 327 15.75 -14.84 29.05
N SER A 328 16.83 -15.20 28.36
CA SER A 328 17.14 -14.77 27.00
C SER A 328 17.85 -15.93 26.29
N PRO A 329 17.11 -16.84 25.63
CA PRO A 329 17.73 -17.91 24.88
C PRO A 329 18.49 -17.28 23.71
N SER A 330 19.82 -17.28 23.79
CA SER A 330 20.64 -16.99 22.62
C SER A 330 20.43 -18.13 21.62
N PHE A 331 19.91 -17.82 20.43
CA PHE A 331 19.69 -18.75 19.31
C PHE A 331 20.96 -19.44 18.78
N SER A 332 22.11 -19.22 19.42
CA SER A 332 23.41 -19.80 19.11
C SER A 332 23.54 -21.31 19.39
N GLY A 333 22.47 -21.98 19.81
CA GLY A 333 22.49 -23.36 20.32
C GLY A 333 21.67 -24.40 19.55
N ILE A 334 21.08 -24.07 18.39
CA ILE A 334 20.34 -25.07 17.59
C ILE A 334 21.35 -26.10 17.05
N LYS A 335 21.31 -27.34 17.58
CA LYS A 335 22.22 -28.44 17.17
C LYS A 335 21.76 -29.22 15.94
N SER A 336 20.52 -29.05 15.48
CA SER A 336 19.97 -29.70 14.27
C SER A 336 19.78 -28.68 13.15
N PRO A 337 20.19 -28.95 11.90
CA PRO A 337 19.88 -28.08 10.77
C PRO A 337 18.37 -27.82 10.71
N ALA A 338 17.97 -26.57 10.42
CA ALA A 338 16.56 -26.23 10.18
C ALA A 338 15.94 -27.19 9.16
N GLY A 339 14.61 -27.36 9.18
CA GLY A 339 13.91 -28.35 8.34
C GLY A 339 14.24 -28.22 6.85
N ASP A 340 14.44 -26.99 6.42
CA ASP A 340 14.75 -26.58 5.05
C ASP A 340 16.26 -26.45 4.76
N ALA A 341 17.16 -26.71 5.71
CA ALA A 341 18.60 -26.59 5.45
C ALA A 341 19.08 -27.67 4.47
N LEU A 342 19.78 -27.28 3.41
CA LEU A 342 20.42 -28.23 2.49
C LEU A 342 21.69 -28.82 3.12
N LEU A 343 21.99 -30.06 2.78
CA LEU A 343 23.13 -30.82 3.32
C LEU A 343 24.09 -31.22 2.22
N LYS A 344 25.38 -31.35 2.55
CA LYS A 344 26.39 -31.95 1.67
C LYS A 344 26.37 -33.47 1.80
N ALA A 345 27.04 -34.16 0.89
CA ALA A 345 27.13 -35.62 0.88
C ALA A 345 27.72 -36.24 2.17
N ASP A 346 28.49 -35.48 2.95
CA ASP A 346 29.03 -35.91 4.25
C ASP A 346 28.09 -35.60 5.44
N GLY A 347 26.89 -35.08 5.17
CA GLY A 347 25.88 -34.69 6.16
C GLY A 347 26.12 -33.30 6.80
N SER A 348 27.18 -32.59 6.42
CA SER A 348 27.42 -31.23 6.91
C SER A 348 26.49 -30.19 6.22
N PRO A 349 26.19 -29.04 6.86
CA PRO A 349 25.38 -28.01 6.23
C PRO A 349 25.98 -27.47 4.93
N SER A 350 25.12 -27.33 3.91
CA SER A 350 25.43 -26.58 2.68
C SER A 350 25.18 -25.07 2.89
N THR A 351 25.40 -24.27 1.85
CA THR A 351 25.30 -22.80 1.87
C THR A 351 23.90 -22.26 1.65
N GLY A 352 22.88 -23.10 1.50
CA GLY A 352 21.51 -22.70 1.19
C GLY A 352 20.42 -23.52 1.86
N ASN A 353 19.18 -23.09 1.63
CA ASN A 353 17.95 -23.73 2.10
C ASN A 353 17.09 -24.18 0.91
N GLY A 354 16.16 -25.10 1.14
CA GLY A 354 15.20 -25.55 0.14
C GLY A 354 13.92 -26.11 0.72
N VAL A 355 12.83 -25.88 -0.01
CA VAL A 355 11.47 -26.33 0.29
C VAL A 355 10.84 -26.92 -0.98
N THR A 356 10.04 -27.97 -0.83
CA THR A 356 9.35 -28.62 -1.94
C THR A 356 7.85 -28.63 -1.70
N TYR A 357 7.07 -28.26 -2.71
CA TYR A 357 5.61 -28.23 -2.65
C TYR A 357 5.05 -29.59 -3.05
N GLU A 358 5.30 -30.59 -2.20
CA GLU A 358 4.90 -31.99 -2.42
C GLU A 358 3.38 -32.17 -2.50
N GLU A 359 2.61 -31.26 -1.92
CA GLU A 359 1.15 -31.28 -1.98
C GLU A 359 0.59 -30.97 -3.38
N GLY A 360 1.42 -30.48 -4.32
CA GLY A 360 1.01 -30.13 -5.67
C GLY A 360 -0.15 -29.13 -5.67
N ILE A 361 -1.25 -29.46 -6.37
CA ILE A 361 -2.45 -28.62 -6.42
C ILE A 361 -3.36 -28.74 -5.18
N TYR A 362 -3.06 -29.66 -4.25
CA TYR A 362 -3.90 -29.98 -3.09
C TYR A 362 -3.60 -29.06 -1.90
N VAL A 363 -3.81 -27.75 -2.09
CA VAL A 363 -3.67 -26.71 -1.05
C VAL A 363 -5.05 -26.39 -0.46
N GLY A 364 -5.12 -26.24 0.87
CA GLY A 364 -6.35 -25.81 1.56
C GLY A 364 -7.57 -26.72 1.31
N TYR A 365 -8.73 -26.13 1.05
CA TYR A 365 -9.97 -26.85 0.76
C TYR A 365 -9.84 -27.83 -0.41
N LYS A 366 -8.98 -27.55 -1.40
CA LYS A 366 -8.75 -28.47 -2.53
C LYS A 366 -8.25 -29.83 -2.05
N TYR A 367 -7.47 -29.89 -0.97
CA TYR A 367 -7.10 -31.16 -0.32
C TYR A 367 -8.28 -31.76 0.45
N PHE A 368 -8.83 -31.03 1.43
CA PHE A 368 -9.80 -31.61 2.37
C PHE A 368 -11.10 -32.07 1.68
N GLU A 369 -11.62 -31.29 0.73
CA GLU A 369 -12.82 -31.66 -0.01
C GLU A 369 -12.58 -32.88 -0.92
N THR A 370 -11.43 -32.91 -1.62
CA THR A 370 -11.07 -34.01 -2.51
C THR A 370 -10.79 -35.30 -1.73
N ARG A 371 -10.08 -35.19 -0.60
CA ARG A 371 -9.77 -36.32 0.28
C ARG A 371 -11.03 -36.94 0.87
N ALA A 372 -11.99 -36.09 1.27
CA ALA A 372 -13.30 -36.53 1.75
C ALA A 372 -14.11 -37.24 0.66
N PHE A 373 -14.16 -36.67 -0.55
CA PHE A 373 -14.82 -37.30 -1.70
C PHE A 373 -14.26 -38.70 -1.99
N GLU A 374 -12.93 -38.85 -2.01
CA GLU A 374 -12.30 -40.16 -2.24
C GLU A 374 -12.52 -41.14 -1.07
N GLU A 375 -12.60 -40.65 0.18
CA GLU A 375 -12.90 -41.52 1.33
C GLU A 375 -14.33 -42.07 1.27
N ASP A 376 -15.30 -41.21 0.99
CA ASP A 376 -16.71 -41.60 0.92
C ASP A 376 -16.93 -42.58 -0.24
N LYS A 377 -16.26 -42.36 -1.37
CA LYS A 377 -16.27 -43.29 -2.51
C LYS A 377 -15.67 -44.65 -2.15
N LYS A 378 -14.56 -44.68 -1.40
CA LYS A 378 -13.88 -45.93 -0.99
C LYS A 378 -14.69 -46.71 0.05
N THR A 379 -15.30 -46.03 1.01
CA THR A 379 -15.98 -46.65 2.14
C THR A 379 -17.48 -46.88 1.91
N GLY A 380 -18.06 -46.25 0.88
CA GLY A 380 -19.52 -46.19 0.69
C GLY A 380 -20.22 -45.39 1.81
N ALA A 381 -19.46 -44.57 2.55
CA ALA A 381 -19.99 -43.80 3.66
C ALA A 381 -20.97 -42.72 3.16
N THR A 382 -22.04 -42.53 3.92
CA THR A 382 -23.09 -41.54 3.67
C THR A 382 -23.17 -40.49 4.78
N ALA A 383 -22.13 -40.36 5.60
CA ALA A 383 -22.06 -39.38 6.70
C ALA A 383 -20.90 -38.37 6.63
N ASN A 384 -20.11 -38.32 5.54
CA ASN A 384 -18.89 -37.52 5.41
C ASN A 384 -17.99 -37.55 6.65
N LYS A 385 -17.80 -38.75 7.20
CA LYS A 385 -17.20 -38.92 8.53
C LYS A 385 -15.79 -38.32 8.58
N TRP A 386 -14.98 -38.59 7.54
CA TRP A 386 -13.62 -38.10 7.49
C TRP A 386 -13.56 -36.57 7.47
N TYR A 387 -14.38 -35.88 6.68
CA TYR A 387 -14.39 -34.42 6.67
C TYR A 387 -14.83 -33.85 8.01
N ASN A 388 -15.91 -34.39 8.61
CA ASN A 388 -16.40 -33.96 9.91
C ASN A 388 -15.38 -34.16 11.04
N ASP A 389 -14.49 -35.15 10.92
CA ASP A 389 -13.41 -35.41 11.88
C ASP A 389 -12.21 -34.48 11.68
N ASN A 390 -12.02 -33.88 10.50
CA ASN A 390 -10.80 -33.12 10.15
C ASN A 390 -11.04 -31.62 9.89
N VAL A 391 -12.25 -31.21 9.53
CA VAL A 391 -12.60 -29.82 9.20
C VAL A 391 -13.50 -29.23 10.26
N ARG A 392 -13.22 -27.98 10.64
CA ARG A 392 -14.01 -27.20 11.58
C ARG A 392 -14.91 -26.19 10.88
N TYR A 393 -14.34 -25.35 10.03
CA TYR A 393 -15.09 -24.42 9.19
C TYR A 393 -14.59 -24.57 7.75
N PRO A 394 -15.48 -24.89 6.80
CA PRO A 394 -15.13 -24.97 5.39
C PRO A 394 -14.56 -23.65 4.85
N PHE A 395 -13.93 -23.70 3.67
CA PHE A 395 -13.66 -22.50 2.89
C PHE A 395 -14.99 -21.88 2.44
N GLY A 396 -15.09 -20.54 2.47
CA GLY A 396 -16.30 -19.82 2.09
C GLY A 396 -17.42 -19.88 3.12
N TYR A 397 -17.18 -20.33 4.35
CA TYR A 397 -18.19 -20.46 5.42
C TYR A 397 -18.40 -19.16 6.19
N GLY A 398 -19.64 -18.84 6.54
CA GLY A 398 -19.97 -17.74 7.44
C GLY A 398 -21.46 -17.66 7.75
N LEU A 399 -21.81 -17.29 8.97
CA LEU A 399 -23.19 -17.16 9.42
C LEU A 399 -23.69 -15.72 9.31
N SER A 400 -25.02 -15.57 9.32
CA SER A 400 -25.74 -14.31 9.36
C SER A 400 -26.75 -14.30 10.52
N TYR A 401 -27.24 -13.12 10.91
CA TYR A 401 -28.39 -12.96 11.82
C TYR A 401 -29.74 -13.23 11.14
N THR A 402 -29.73 -13.47 9.83
CA THR A 402 -30.90 -13.90 9.06
C THR A 402 -30.61 -15.20 8.33
N THR A 403 -31.62 -15.73 7.64
CA THR A 403 -31.50 -16.93 6.80
C THR A 403 -31.80 -16.58 5.35
N PHE A 404 -31.19 -17.33 4.43
CA PHE A 404 -31.39 -17.16 2.99
C PHE A 404 -31.79 -18.48 2.34
N GLU A 405 -32.55 -18.39 1.26
CA GLU A 405 -32.96 -19.51 0.42
C GLU A 405 -32.66 -19.20 -1.04
N TYR A 406 -32.08 -20.15 -1.77
CA TYR A 406 -31.87 -20.06 -3.21
C TYR A 406 -33.14 -20.52 -3.92
N THR A 407 -34.06 -19.58 -4.14
CA THR A 407 -35.40 -19.84 -4.71
C THR A 407 -35.41 -20.16 -6.20
N GLY A 408 -34.30 -19.93 -6.91
CA GLY A 408 -34.12 -20.33 -8.29
C GLY A 408 -32.66 -20.29 -8.71
N VAL A 409 -32.20 -21.34 -9.39
CA VAL A 409 -30.86 -21.43 -9.98
C VAL A 409 -31.02 -21.83 -11.45
N GLU A 410 -30.56 -20.97 -12.35
CA GLU A 410 -30.58 -21.20 -13.79
C GLU A 410 -29.15 -21.33 -14.31
N PHE A 411 -28.81 -22.53 -14.80
CA PHE A 411 -27.54 -22.78 -15.47
C PHE A 411 -27.72 -22.65 -16.98
N LYS A 412 -27.14 -21.61 -17.58
CA LYS A 412 -27.14 -21.39 -19.04
C LYS A 412 -25.86 -21.94 -19.63
N VAL A 413 -25.83 -23.27 -19.79
CA VAL A 413 -24.74 -23.96 -20.49
C VAL A 413 -25.02 -23.91 -22.00
N PRO A 414 -24.10 -23.40 -22.84
CA PRO A 414 -24.28 -23.41 -24.29
C PRO A 414 -24.56 -24.81 -24.85
N GLU A 415 -25.42 -24.90 -25.87
CA GLU A 415 -25.75 -26.19 -26.52
C GLU A 415 -24.53 -26.83 -27.20
N THR A 416 -23.62 -26.00 -27.70
CA THR A 416 -22.35 -26.41 -28.29
C THR A 416 -21.22 -25.76 -27.52
N LEU A 417 -20.30 -26.57 -27.01
CA LEU A 417 -19.14 -26.13 -26.23
C LEU A 417 -17.89 -26.11 -27.12
N ASN A 418 -17.12 -25.04 -27.00
CA ASN A 418 -15.83 -24.82 -27.65
C ASN A 418 -14.91 -24.04 -26.69
N LYS A 419 -13.64 -23.84 -27.08
CA LYS A 419 -12.63 -23.17 -26.24
C LYS A 419 -13.00 -21.77 -25.74
N ASP A 420 -13.86 -21.05 -26.47
CA ASP A 420 -14.26 -19.66 -26.14
C ASP A 420 -15.63 -19.62 -25.42
N SER A 421 -16.16 -20.77 -25.03
CA SER A 421 -17.47 -20.86 -24.39
C SER A 421 -17.44 -20.38 -22.94
N GLU A 422 -18.47 -19.62 -22.57
CA GLU A 422 -18.74 -19.16 -21.21
C GLU A 422 -20.08 -19.75 -20.73
N ILE A 423 -20.11 -20.14 -19.46
CA ILE A 423 -21.32 -20.60 -18.78
C ILE A 423 -21.79 -19.50 -17.83
N GLU A 424 -23.04 -19.06 -18.02
CA GLU A 424 -23.70 -18.10 -17.11
C GLU A 424 -24.58 -18.85 -16.11
N VAL A 425 -24.51 -18.45 -14.83
CA VAL A 425 -25.32 -19.00 -13.75
C VAL A 425 -26.05 -17.87 -13.03
N ASN A 426 -27.38 -17.87 -13.09
CA ASN A 426 -28.21 -16.90 -12.40
C ASN A 426 -28.83 -17.52 -11.14
N VAL A 427 -28.68 -16.85 -10.01
CA VAL A 427 -29.15 -17.34 -8.71
C VAL A 427 -30.03 -16.29 -8.06
N THR A 428 -31.30 -16.64 -7.83
CA THR A 428 -32.26 -15.79 -7.11
C THR A 428 -32.26 -16.15 -5.64
N VAL A 429 -31.68 -15.26 -4.83
CA VAL A 429 -31.57 -15.40 -3.38
C VAL A 429 -32.71 -14.65 -2.72
N LYS A 430 -33.41 -15.30 -1.79
CA LYS A 430 -34.42 -14.68 -0.93
C LYS A 430 -33.92 -14.65 0.50
N ASN A 431 -34.04 -13.50 1.16
CA ASN A 431 -33.90 -13.41 2.61
C ASN A 431 -35.17 -13.94 3.28
N THR A 432 -35.10 -15.12 3.91
CA THR A 432 -36.25 -15.80 4.53
C THR A 432 -36.42 -15.48 6.00
N GLY A 433 -35.43 -14.84 6.64
CA GLY A 433 -35.49 -14.51 8.05
C GLY A 433 -36.16 -13.17 8.34
N GLU A 434 -35.89 -12.65 9.53
CA GLU A 434 -36.54 -11.45 10.10
C GLU A 434 -35.63 -10.21 10.13
N LYS A 435 -34.36 -10.34 9.72
CA LYS A 435 -33.38 -9.25 9.71
C LYS A 435 -32.89 -8.99 8.30
N ALA A 436 -32.58 -7.74 7.98
CA ALA A 436 -31.90 -7.44 6.71
C ALA A 436 -30.50 -8.06 6.70
N GLY A 437 -30.00 -8.47 5.54
CA GLY A 437 -28.67 -9.08 5.42
C GLY A 437 -28.23 -9.25 3.97
N LYS A 438 -26.94 -9.57 3.79
CA LYS A 438 -26.34 -9.94 2.50
C LYS A 438 -25.94 -11.41 2.51
N GLU A 439 -26.07 -12.07 1.37
CA GLU A 439 -25.64 -13.46 1.16
C GLU A 439 -24.55 -13.50 0.08
N VAL A 440 -23.58 -14.39 0.27
CA VAL A 440 -22.56 -14.69 -0.73
C VAL A 440 -22.94 -16.00 -1.42
N VAL A 441 -23.09 -15.94 -2.75
CA VAL A 441 -23.35 -17.11 -3.58
C VAL A 441 -22.03 -17.53 -4.23
N GLN A 442 -21.66 -18.80 -4.08
CA GLN A 442 -20.38 -19.33 -4.58
C GLN A 442 -20.67 -20.42 -5.62
N LEU A 443 -20.05 -20.29 -6.79
CA LEU A 443 -20.10 -21.27 -7.88
C LEU A 443 -18.81 -22.08 -7.89
N TYR A 444 -18.96 -23.39 -7.76
CA TYR A 444 -17.85 -24.33 -7.82
C TYR A 444 -18.01 -25.29 -8.99
N TYR A 445 -16.90 -25.92 -9.37
CA TYR A 445 -16.89 -26.97 -10.38
C TYR A 445 -16.03 -28.18 -9.98
N SER A 446 -16.39 -29.33 -10.55
CA SER A 446 -15.60 -30.57 -10.55
C SER A 446 -15.27 -30.96 -11.99
N ALA A 447 -13.98 -31.13 -12.27
CA ALA A 447 -13.50 -31.70 -13.53
C ALA A 447 -13.49 -33.23 -13.49
N PRO A 448 -13.63 -33.93 -14.64
CA PRO A 448 -13.45 -35.37 -14.71
C PRO A 448 -12.00 -35.74 -14.34
N TYR A 449 -11.82 -36.79 -13.56
CA TYR A 449 -10.51 -37.25 -13.09
C TYR A 449 -10.28 -38.72 -13.42
N THR A 450 -9.12 -39.02 -13.99
CA THR A 450 -8.65 -40.38 -14.25
C THR A 450 -7.40 -40.64 -13.42
N ALA A 451 -7.41 -41.69 -12.61
CA ALA A 451 -6.30 -41.99 -11.71
C ALA A 451 -4.98 -42.22 -12.47
N GLY A 452 -3.90 -41.58 -11.98
CA GLY A 452 -2.57 -41.66 -12.58
C GLY A 452 -2.41 -40.84 -13.87
N LYS A 453 -3.39 -40.00 -14.21
CA LYS A 453 -3.32 -38.96 -15.24
C LYS A 453 -3.19 -37.59 -14.54
N ILE A 454 -3.42 -36.50 -15.26
CA ILE A 454 -3.35 -35.13 -14.72
C ILE A 454 -4.13 -35.02 -13.41
N GLU A 455 -3.45 -34.58 -12.35
CA GLU A 455 -4.02 -34.41 -11.02
C GLU A 455 -5.10 -33.31 -11.02
N LYS A 456 -6.22 -33.54 -10.32
CA LYS A 456 -7.38 -32.63 -10.33
C LYS A 456 -8.11 -32.64 -8.99
N ALA A 457 -8.28 -31.45 -8.41
CA ALA A 457 -9.13 -31.28 -7.23
C ALA A 457 -10.61 -31.57 -7.57
N HIS A 458 -11.35 -32.11 -6.59
CA HIS A 458 -12.78 -32.38 -6.74
C HIS A 458 -13.61 -31.09 -6.69
N VAL A 459 -13.18 -30.10 -5.90
CA VAL A 459 -13.88 -28.83 -5.69
C VAL A 459 -12.92 -27.70 -6.06
N ASN A 460 -13.35 -26.83 -6.97
CA ASN A 460 -12.63 -25.61 -7.33
C ASN A 460 -13.62 -24.45 -7.36
N LEU A 461 -13.27 -23.33 -6.72
CA LEU A 461 -14.03 -22.09 -6.86
C LEU A 461 -13.92 -21.61 -8.31
N GLY A 462 -15.06 -21.39 -8.94
CA GLY A 462 -15.16 -20.96 -10.33
C GLY A 462 -15.61 -19.51 -10.49
N ASP A 463 -16.51 -19.06 -9.61
CA ASP A 463 -16.91 -17.66 -9.50
C ASP A 463 -17.68 -17.43 -8.18
N PHE A 464 -17.92 -16.18 -7.81
CA PHE A 464 -18.78 -15.79 -6.70
C PHE A 464 -19.47 -14.44 -6.95
N ALA A 465 -20.58 -14.21 -6.26
CA ALA A 465 -21.27 -12.94 -6.24
C ALA A 465 -21.93 -12.69 -4.87
N LYS A 466 -22.03 -11.42 -4.47
CA LYS A 466 -22.72 -11.03 -3.24
C LYS A 466 -24.02 -10.31 -3.55
N THR A 467 -25.06 -10.60 -2.78
CA THR A 467 -26.34 -9.89 -2.93
C THR A 467 -26.21 -8.44 -2.46
N PRO A 468 -27.03 -7.51 -2.97
CA PRO A 468 -27.30 -6.26 -2.25
C PRO A 468 -27.88 -6.55 -0.86
N LEU A 469 -28.03 -5.51 -0.03
CA LEU A 469 -28.70 -5.66 1.28
C LEU A 469 -30.17 -6.03 1.08
N LEU A 470 -30.53 -7.28 1.38
CA LEU A 470 -31.89 -7.78 1.25
C LEU A 470 -32.66 -7.51 2.55
N GLN A 471 -33.76 -6.78 2.43
CA GLN A 471 -34.76 -6.69 3.51
C GLN A 471 -35.42 -8.05 3.76
N PRO A 472 -36.01 -8.30 4.95
CA PRO A 472 -36.78 -9.51 5.20
C PRO A 472 -37.78 -9.81 4.09
N GLN A 473 -37.80 -11.04 3.59
CA GLN A 473 -38.62 -11.53 2.48
C GLN A 473 -38.32 -10.95 1.09
N ALA A 474 -37.38 -10.02 0.96
CA ALA A 474 -36.92 -9.53 -0.33
C ALA A 474 -36.01 -10.55 -1.04
N SER A 475 -35.94 -10.44 -2.36
CA SER A 475 -35.08 -11.26 -3.20
C SER A 475 -34.26 -10.40 -4.16
N ALA A 476 -33.09 -10.90 -4.54
CA ALA A 476 -32.30 -10.39 -5.65
C ALA A 476 -31.72 -11.55 -6.44
N THR A 477 -31.49 -11.31 -7.73
CA THR A 477 -30.77 -12.24 -8.59
C THR A 477 -29.34 -11.76 -8.73
N VAL A 478 -28.39 -12.65 -8.51
CA VAL A 478 -26.97 -12.45 -8.81
C VAL A 478 -26.57 -13.33 -9.99
N THR A 479 -25.60 -12.86 -10.77
CA THR A 479 -25.10 -13.54 -11.97
C THR A 479 -23.63 -13.85 -11.77
N MET A 480 -23.26 -15.09 -12.08
CA MET A 480 -21.88 -15.57 -12.08
C MET A 480 -21.54 -16.12 -13.46
N LYS A 481 -20.27 -16.04 -13.85
CA LYS A 481 -19.78 -16.46 -15.16
C LYS A 481 -18.50 -17.25 -15.00
N ILE A 482 -18.39 -18.34 -15.75
CA ILE A 482 -17.19 -19.16 -15.80
C ILE A 482 -16.87 -19.52 -17.24
N SER A 483 -15.65 -19.21 -17.69
CA SER A 483 -15.17 -19.64 -19.00
C SER A 483 -14.73 -21.10 -18.93
N LEU A 484 -14.81 -21.82 -20.05
CA LEU A 484 -14.24 -23.17 -20.09
C LEU A 484 -12.72 -23.15 -19.85
N GLU A 485 -12.02 -22.11 -20.29
CA GLU A 485 -10.58 -21.95 -20.07
C GLU A 485 -10.21 -21.91 -18.58
N SER A 486 -11.01 -21.24 -17.74
CA SER A 486 -10.74 -21.17 -16.29
C SER A 486 -10.96 -22.51 -15.56
N MET A 487 -11.51 -23.52 -16.25
CA MET A 487 -11.70 -24.88 -15.73
C MET A 487 -10.60 -25.86 -16.18
N ALA A 488 -9.65 -25.40 -17.01
CA ALA A 488 -8.58 -26.24 -17.55
C ALA A 488 -7.53 -26.59 -16.48
N SER A 489 -6.95 -27.79 -16.61
CA SER A 489 -5.78 -28.20 -15.83
C SER A 489 -4.53 -28.14 -16.69
N TYR A 490 -3.38 -27.86 -16.08
CA TYR A 490 -2.12 -27.76 -16.79
C TYR A 490 -1.41 -29.13 -16.81
N ASP A 491 -1.35 -29.77 -17.97
CA ASP A 491 -0.61 -31.02 -18.17
C ASP A 491 0.86 -30.69 -18.49
N TRP A 492 1.74 -30.77 -17.49
CA TRP A 492 3.15 -30.46 -17.69
C TRP A 492 3.94 -31.68 -18.22
N ASP A 493 3.59 -32.90 -17.85
CA ASP A 493 4.34 -34.10 -18.21
C ASP A 493 3.70 -34.94 -19.33
N ASP A 494 2.62 -34.46 -19.95
CA ASP A 494 1.77 -35.22 -20.90
C ASP A 494 1.24 -36.48 -20.19
N ALA A 495 0.78 -36.33 -18.95
CA ALA A 495 0.35 -37.43 -18.09
C ALA A 495 -0.73 -38.28 -18.76
N ASN A 496 -1.62 -37.67 -19.54
CA ASN A 496 -2.68 -38.37 -20.27
C ASN A 496 -2.24 -38.99 -21.61
N GLU A 497 -0.96 -38.86 -21.99
CA GLU A 497 -0.32 -39.44 -23.18
C GLU A 497 -0.96 -38.99 -24.50
N ASN A 498 -1.46 -37.77 -24.54
CA ASN A 498 -2.16 -37.21 -25.69
C ASN A 498 -1.24 -36.37 -26.61
N LYS A 499 0.07 -36.29 -26.27
CA LYS A 499 1.13 -35.53 -26.95
C LYS A 499 0.95 -34.02 -26.88
N PHE A 500 0.32 -33.52 -25.82
CA PHE A 500 0.17 -32.10 -25.56
C PHE A 500 0.61 -31.80 -24.14
N LYS A 501 1.27 -30.67 -23.98
CA LYS A 501 1.62 -30.09 -22.69
C LYS A 501 1.07 -28.68 -22.67
N GLY A 502 0.41 -28.29 -21.58
CA GLY A 502 -0.28 -27.02 -21.48
C GLY A 502 -1.64 -27.14 -20.79
N TYR A 503 -2.39 -26.05 -20.81
CA TYR A 503 -3.76 -26.06 -20.29
C TYR A 503 -4.68 -26.87 -21.18
N GLU A 504 -5.41 -27.82 -20.60
CA GLU A 504 -6.43 -28.58 -21.29
C GLU A 504 -7.60 -29.02 -20.41
N LEU A 505 -8.73 -29.26 -21.08
CA LEU A 505 -9.92 -29.88 -20.53
C LEU A 505 -10.01 -31.32 -21.05
N ASP A 506 -10.10 -32.27 -20.13
CA ASP A 506 -10.36 -33.67 -20.47
C ASP A 506 -11.80 -33.84 -20.99
N ALA A 507 -12.00 -34.73 -21.96
CA ALA A 507 -13.34 -35.15 -22.34
C ALA A 507 -14.03 -35.83 -21.14
N GLY A 508 -15.32 -35.57 -20.95
CA GLY A 508 -16.10 -36.21 -19.90
C GLY A 508 -17.07 -35.29 -19.18
N LYS A 509 -17.50 -35.74 -18.01
CA LYS A 509 -18.53 -35.10 -17.20
C LYS A 509 -17.93 -34.06 -16.27
N TYR A 510 -18.38 -32.82 -16.45
CA TYR A 510 -18.12 -31.72 -15.53
C TYR A 510 -19.38 -31.47 -14.70
N ASN A 511 -19.17 -31.15 -13.42
CA ASN A 511 -20.26 -30.80 -12.52
C ASN A 511 -20.07 -29.36 -12.05
N LEU A 512 -21.11 -28.54 -12.19
CA LEU A 512 -21.23 -27.24 -11.57
C LEU A 512 -22.12 -27.36 -10.35
N PHE A 513 -21.80 -26.62 -9.29
CA PHE A 513 -22.67 -26.53 -8.12
C PHE A 513 -22.59 -25.16 -7.47
N VAL A 514 -23.77 -24.64 -7.13
CA VAL A 514 -23.94 -23.38 -6.40
C VAL A 514 -24.12 -23.71 -4.94
N SER A 515 -23.39 -23.04 -4.05
CA SER A 515 -23.42 -23.31 -2.61
C SER A 515 -23.06 -22.08 -1.79
N SER A 516 -23.37 -22.13 -0.50
CA SER A 516 -22.97 -21.15 0.51
C SER A 516 -21.54 -21.33 1.03
N ASN A 517 -20.85 -22.43 0.69
CA ASN A 517 -19.43 -22.73 1.00
C ASN A 517 -18.91 -23.96 0.20
N SER A 518 -17.61 -24.28 0.34
CA SER A 518 -16.91 -25.32 -0.44
C SER A 518 -17.46 -26.73 -0.26
N HIS A 519 -18.10 -27.02 0.88
CA HIS A 519 -18.60 -28.35 1.20
C HIS A 519 -19.97 -28.66 0.57
N GLY A 520 -20.50 -27.75 -0.25
CA GLY A 520 -21.81 -27.87 -0.90
C GLY A 520 -22.01 -29.13 -1.73
N TRP A 521 -20.92 -29.67 -2.30
CA TRP A 521 -20.97 -30.86 -3.15
C TRP A 521 -21.51 -32.10 -2.41
N TYR A 522 -21.35 -32.21 -1.09
CA TYR A 522 -21.64 -33.43 -0.36
C TYR A 522 -23.15 -33.67 -0.20
N ASN A 523 -23.90 -32.76 0.42
CA ASN A 523 -25.36 -32.90 0.64
C ASN A 523 -26.01 -31.59 1.13
N ALA A 524 -25.57 -30.42 0.65
CA ALA A 524 -26.16 -29.17 1.13
C ALA A 524 -27.61 -29.04 0.58
N PRO A 525 -28.63 -28.76 1.42
CA PRO A 525 -30.02 -28.57 0.98
C PRO A 525 -30.17 -27.49 -0.10
N ASP A 526 -29.24 -26.55 -0.14
CA ASP A 526 -29.08 -25.41 -1.05
C ASP A 526 -28.20 -25.72 -2.28
N ALA A 527 -27.45 -26.84 -2.30
CA ALA A 527 -26.57 -27.17 -3.42
C ALA A 527 -27.34 -27.62 -4.67
N GLN A 528 -27.61 -26.67 -5.56
CA GLN A 528 -28.13 -26.94 -6.89
C GLN A 528 -26.97 -27.34 -7.80
N LYS A 529 -27.13 -28.48 -8.50
CA LYS A 529 -26.07 -29.08 -9.33
C LYS A 529 -26.48 -29.11 -10.79
N LYS A 530 -25.52 -28.90 -11.69
CA LYS A 530 -25.66 -29.11 -13.13
C LYS A 530 -24.49 -29.91 -13.65
N GLU A 531 -24.79 -31.08 -14.21
CA GLU A 531 -23.83 -31.82 -15.01
C GLU A 531 -23.89 -31.32 -16.46
N PHE A 532 -22.73 -31.18 -17.10
CA PHE A 532 -22.62 -31.10 -18.54
C PHE A 532 -21.48 -32.01 -19.01
N THR A 533 -21.52 -32.43 -20.28
CA THR A 533 -20.51 -33.33 -20.84
C THR A 533 -19.78 -32.62 -21.96
N LEU A 534 -18.46 -32.61 -21.86
CA LEU A 534 -17.58 -32.23 -22.95
C LEU A 534 -17.27 -33.49 -23.78
N ALA A 535 -17.67 -33.50 -25.05
CA ALA A 535 -17.56 -34.68 -25.91
C ALA A 535 -16.10 -35.02 -26.27
N ASP A 536 -15.33 -33.99 -26.62
CA ASP A 536 -13.91 -34.06 -26.97
C ASP A 536 -13.13 -33.09 -26.10
N GLY A 537 -11.93 -33.48 -25.67
CA GLY A 537 -11.08 -32.60 -24.88
C GLY A 537 -10.71 -31.32 -25.64
N ILE A 538 -10.47 -30.23 -24.90
CA ILE A 538 -10.08 -28.94 -25.46
C ILE A 538 -8.66 -28.63 -25.01
N LYS A 539 -7.79 -28.26 -25.96
CA LYS A 539 -6.41 -27.87 -25.72
C LYS A 539 -6.27 -26.36 -25.91
N TYR A 540 -5.65 -25.69 -24.95
CA TYR A 540 -5.36 -24.26 -25.01
C TYR A 540 -3.90 -24.06 -25.34
N GLU A 541 -3.62 -23.69 -26.59
CA GLU A 541 -2.27 -23.32 -26.98
C GLU A 541 -1.80 -22.14 -26.14
N MET A 542 -0.56 -22.20 -25.65
CA MET A 542 0.03 -21.09 -24.92
C MET A 542 0.02 -19.84 -25.80
N ASN A 543 -0.61 -18.78 -25.30
CA ASN A 543 -0.74 -17.50 -26.00
C ASN A 543 0.59 -16.75 -26.02
N VAL A 544 1.55 -17.20 -26.81
CA VAL A 544 2.80 -16.46 -27.00
C VAL A 544 2.50 -15.20 -27.81
N ASP A 545 2.85 -14.02 -27.27
CA ASP A 545 2.80 -12.75 -27.99
C ASP A 545 3.85 -12.68 -29.11
N LYS A 546 3.57 -13.42 -30.19
CA LYS A 546 4.37 -13.47 -31.40
C LYS A 546 4.36 -12.14 -32.16
N LYS A 547 3.43 -11.23 -31.87
CA LYS A 547 3.39 -9.88 -32.49
C LYS A 547 4.47 -8.99 -31.89
N THR A 548 4.67 -9.07 -30.58
CA THR A 548 5.69 -8.29 -29.89
C THR A 548 7.07 -8.92 -30.01
N TYR A 549 7.17 -10.25 -29.87
CA TYR A 549 8.45 -10.97 -29.77
C TYR A 549 8.88 -11.74 -31.03
N GLY A 550 8.03 -11.75 -32.07
CA GLY A 550 8.36 -12.28 -33.40
C GLY A 550 7.77 -13.67 -33.67
N ALA A 551 7.47 -13.95 -34.95
CA ALA A 551 6.79 -15.17 -35.38
C ALA A 551 7.61 -16.47 -35.23
N ASN A 552 8.93 -16.36 -35.04
CA ASN A 552 9.85 -17.50 -34.88
C ASN A 552 10.16 -17.83 -33.42
N ASP A 553 9.50 -17.18 -32.44
CA ASP A 553 9.67 -17.52 -31.04
C ASP A 553 9.04 -18.89 -30.75
N THR A 554 9.88 -19.88 -30.43
CA THR A 554 9.50 -21.29 -30.23
C THR A 554 9.16 -21.63 -28.79
N HIS A 555 8.95 -20.65 -27.92
CA HIS A 555 8.60 -20.85 -26.51
C HIS A 555 7.13 -21.33 -26.35
N SER A 556 6.82 -22.52 -26.89
CA SER A 556 5.50 -23.15 -26.75
C SER A 556 5.50 -24.33 -25.77
N ASP A 557 6.64 -24.63 -25.15
CA ASP A 557 6.83 -25.75 -24.25
C ASP A 557 6.75 -25.30 -22.77
N ASN A 558 6.85 -26.26 -21.84
CA ASN A 558 7.00 -25.98 -20.42
C ASN A 558 8.15 -25.03 -20.10
N GLN A 559 7.95 -24.20 -19.08
CA GLN A 559 8.93 -23.20 -18.65
C GLN A 559 9.76 -23.65 -17.45
N PHE A 560 9.31 -24.70 -16.73
CA PHE A 560 9.90 -25.13 -15.47
C PHE A 560 10.14 -26.65 -15.42
N ASP A 561 10.49 -27.26 -16.55
CA ASP A 561 10.81 -28.69 -16.63
C ASP A 561 11.99 -29.08 -15.72
N ASP A 562 13.00 -28.23 -15.59
CA ASP A 562 14.15 -28.46 -14.71
C ASP A 562 13.78 -28.38 -13.22
N ILE A 563 12.79 -27.54 -12.88
CA ILE A 563 12.25 -27.42 -11.53
C ILE A 563 11.38 -28.65 -11.20
N SER A 564 10.47 -29.01 -12.11
CA SER A 564 9.57 -30.16 -11.96
C SER A 564 10.38 -31.47 -11.89
N ALA A 565 11.39 -31.62 -12.76
CA ALA A 565 12.32 -32.76 -12.72
C ALA A 565 13.19 -32.76 -11.46
N GLY A 566 13.48 -31.59 -10.88
CA GLY A 566 14.24 -31.47 -9.63
C GLY A 566 13.56 -32.10 -8.43
N ILE A 567 12.22 -32.16 -8.42
CA ILE A 567 11.44 -32.90 -7.41
C ILE A 567 11.70 -34.41 -7.57
N MET A 568 11.44 -34.93 -8.78
CA MET A 568 11.54 -36.36 -9.09
C MET A 568 12.97 -36.88 -8.99
N GLY A 569 13.97 -36.10 -9.42
CA GLY A 569 15.38 -36.45 -9.36
C GLY A 569 15.94 -36.61 -7.96
N ARG A 570 15.24 -36.11 -6.93
CA ARG A 570 15.58 -36.24 -5.51
C ARG A 570 14.88 -37.41 -4.82
N GLY A 571 14.11 -38.20 -5.56
CA GLY A 571 13.33 -39.31 -5.01
C GLY A 571 12.11 -38.87 -4.20
N ILE A 572 11.70 -37.61 -4.34
CA ILE A 572 10.53 -37.04 -3.67
C ILE A 572 9.28 -37.46 -4.45
N THR A 573 8.25 -37.90 -3.73
CA THR A 573 6.96 -38.31 -4.31
C THR A 573 5.95 -37.17 -4.16
N GLU A 574 5.38 -36.69 -5.26
CA GLU A 574 4.28 -35.73 -5.23
C GLU A 574 2.97 -36.41 -4.75
N MET A 575 2.14 -35.65 -4.04
CA MET A 575 0.83 -36.08 -3.60
C MET A 575 -0.08 -36.38 -4.78
N THR A 576 -0.73 -37.55 -4.75
CA THR A 576 -1.69 -37.96 -5.79
C THR A 576 -3.06 -38.21 -5.20
N ARG A 577 -4.12 -37.85 -5.93
CA ARG A 577 -5.50 -38.15 -5.54
C ARG A 577 -5.82 -39.64 -5.61
N ALA A 578 -5.10 -40.39 -6.43
CA ALA A 578 -5.23 -41.85 -6.50
C ALA A 578 -4.90 -42.52 -5.14
N ASP A 579 -3.89 -42.01 -4.43
CA ASP A 579 -3.46 -42.54 -3.13
C ASP A 579 -2.96 -41.46 -2.16
N PHE A 580 -3.86 -40.62 -1.65
CA PHE A 580 -3.53 -39.62 -0.64
C PHE A 580 -2.84 -40.20 0.60
N ALA A 581 -3.17 -41.43 1.01
CA ALA A 581 -2.60 -42.01 2.23
C ALA A 581 -1.14 -42.44 2.01
N GLY A 582 -0.85 -43.06 0.86
CA GLY A 582 0.50 -43.48 0.49
C GLY A 582 1.41 -42.34 0.01
N THR A 583 0.82 -41.23 -0.45
CA THR A 583 1.55 -40.06 -0.99
C THR A 583 1.41 -38.81 -0.12
N PHE A 584 0.94 -38.93 1.13
CA PHE A 584 0.90 -37.79 2.04
C PHE A 584 2.33 -37.31 2.35
N PRO A 585 2.65 -36.02 2.11
CA PRO A 585 3.96 -35.44 2.34
C PRO A 585 4.49 -35.77 3.72
N GLN A 586 5.79 -35.98 3.81
CA GLN A 586 6.47 -36.25 5.08
C GLN A 586 7.51 -35.17 5.35
N LYS A 587 7.97 -35.08 6.59
CA LYS A 587 9.07 -34.17 6.93
C LYS A 587 10.33 -34.56 6.12
N PRO A 588 10.97 -33.62 5.40
CA PRO A 588 12.09 -33.94 4.51
C PRO A 588 13.19 -34.72 5.21
N THR A 589 13.59 -35.88 4.67
CA THR A 589 14.70 -36.70 5.15
C THR A 589 16.06 -36.02 4.88
N ASP A 590 17.13 -36.49 5.51
CA ASP A 590 18.47 -35.95 5.23
C ASP A 590 18.93 -36.29 3.81
N ALA A 591 18.50 -37.44 3.28
CA ALA A 591 18.77 -37.84 1.89
C ALA A 591 18.11 -36.88 0.89
N GLU A 592 16.84 -36.53 1.10
CA GLU A 592 16.13 -35.57 0.24
C GLU A 592 16.76 -34.17 0.28
N ARG A 593 17.40 -33.79 1.39
CA ARG A 593 18.09 -32.51 1.56
C ARG A 593 19.56 -32.51 1.13
N THR A 594 20.11 -33.68 0.86
CA THR A 594 21.50 -33.81 0.42
C THR A 594 21.63 -33.34 -1.03
N VAL A 595 22.54 -32.40 -1.26
CA VAL A 595 22.89 -31.84 -2.56
C VAL A 595 24.35 -32.13 -2.88
N ASP A 596 24.65 -32.24 -4.18
CA ASP A 596 26.01 -32.45 -4.65
C ASP A 596 26.76 -31.13 -4.93
N ALA A 597 28.06 -31.23 -5.20
CA ALA A 597 28.88 -30.06 -5.48
C ALA A 597 28.44 -29.30 -6.76
N ALA A 598 27.79 -29.98 -7.70
CA ALA A 598 27.29 -29.35 -8.92
C ALA A 598 26.07 -28.47 -8.62
N PHE A 599 25.17 -28.93 -7.75
CA PHE A 599 24.06 -28.15 -7.22
C PHE A 599 24.56 -26.95 -6.42
N GLU A 600 25.53 -27.14 -5.51
CA GLU A 600 26.13 -26.03 -4.76
C GLU A 600 26.75 -24.98 -5.70
N ALA A 601 27.42 -25.41 -6.77
CA ALA A 601 27.96 -24.51 -7.79
C ALA A 601 26.85 -23.73 -8.53
N LYS A 602 25.67 -24.33 -8.76
CA LYS A 602 24.51 -23.62 -9.34
C LYS A 602 23.98 -22.54 -8.39
N LEU A 603 24.00 -22.77 -7.07
CA LEU A 603 23.60 -21.75 -6.09
C LEU A 603 24.56 -20.57 -6.01
N ALA A 604 25.86 -20.82 -6.20
CA ALA A 604 26.91 -19.81 -6.25
C ALA A 604 26.90 -19.00 -7.57
N TYR A 605 26.31 -19.59 -8.62
CA TYR A 605 26.10 -19.08 -9.98
C TYR A 605 27.37 -18.83 -10.82
N GLY A 606 27.31 -19.12 -12.13
CA GLY A 606 28.47 -19.24 -13.04
C GLY A 606 28.77 -18.06 -13.98
N VAL A 607 27.83 -17.13 -14.20
CA VAL A 607 28.07 -15.86 -14.91
C VAL A 607 27.64 -14.73 -14.00
N THR A 608 28.60 -14.02 -13.45
CA THR A 608 28.37 -12.86 -12.57
C THR A 608 28.80 -11.59 -13.27
N SER A 609 28.39 -10.44 -12.75
CA SER A 609 28.94 -9.12 -13.08
C SER A 609 30.48 -9.04 -12.99
N ASP A 610 31.15 -10.05 -12.43
CA ASP A 610 32.61 -10.17 -12.34
C ASP A 610 33.27 -10.95 -13.49
N THR A 611 32.48 -11.61 -14.34
CA THR A 611 32.97 -12.42 -15.46
C THR A 611 33.42 -11.53 -16.61
N ASP A 612 34.54 -11.85 -17.27
CA ASP A 612 35.02 -11.07 -18.42
C ASP A 612 34.03 -11.17 -19.60
N PRO A 613 33.39 -10.06 -20.03
CA PRO A 613 32.39 -10.07 -21.09
C PRO A 613 32.97 -10.35 -22.49
N THR A 614 34.30 -10.45 -22.63
CA THR A 614 34.98 -10.73 -23.92
C THR A 614 35.16 -12.22 -24.21
N GLY A 615 34.79 -13.11 -23.28
CA GLY A 615 34.78 -14.55 -23.52
C GLY A 615 33.78 -14.94 -24.62
N ALA A 616 34.18 -15.84 -25.52
CA ALA A 616 33.37 -16.26 -26.69
C ALA A 616 32.00 -16.91 -26.36
N ALA A 617 31.68 -17.10 -25.08
CA ALA A 617 30.46 -17.72 -24.58
C ALA A 617 29.70 -16.87 -23.53
N TYR A 618 30.13 -15.62 -23.24
CA TYR A 618 29.59 -14.83 -22.13
C TYR A 618 28.05 -14.73 -22.13
N ASP A 619 27.46 -14.36 -23.28
CA ASP A 619 26.01 -14.37 -23.46
C ASP A 619 25.49 -15.63 -24.16
N LYS A 620 26.30 -16.33 -24.97
CA LYS A 620 25.84 -17.31 -25.98
C LYS A 620 25.01 -18.47 -25.42
N ASP A 621 25.30 -18.89 -24.19
CA ASP A 621 24.65 -20.03 -23.53
C ASP A 621 23.53 -19.59 -22.56
N GLN A 622 23.18 -18.29 -22.54
CA GLN A 622 22.15 -17.73 -21.68
C GLN A 622 20.77 -17.65 -22.37
N PRO A 623 19.66 -17.74 -21.62
CA PRO A 623 18.31 -17.80 -22.19
C PRO A 623 17.85 -16.49 -22.89
N TRP A 624 18.47 -15.35 -22.55
CA TRP A 624 18.22 -14.05 -23.18
C TRP A 624 19.08 -13.79 -24.43
N PHE A 625 19.90 -14.75 -24.84
CA PHE A 625 20.76 -14.56 -26.00
C PHE A 625 19.96 -14.57 -27.30
N VAL A 626 20.23 -13.58 -28.15
CA VAL A 626 19.68 -13.51 -29.50
C VAL A 626 20.85 -13.50 -30.48
N ALA A 627 20.94 -14.56 -31.29
CA ALA A 627 21.93 -14.62 -32.36
C ALA A 627 21.73 -13.43 -33.31
N ASP A 628 22.82 -12.74 -33.65
CA ASP A 628 22.83 -11.55 -34.51
C ASP A 628 22.12 -10.31 -33.97
N ALA A 629 21.88 -10.24 -32.64
CA ALA A 629 21.38 -9.01 -32.00
C ALA A 629 22.26 -7.80 -32.35
N LYS A 630 21.65 -6.76 -32.91
CA LYS A 630 22.33 -5.51 -33.21
C LYS A 630 22.38 -4.64 -31.96
N LYS A 631 23.56 -4.09 -31.66
CA LYS A 631 23.71 -3.15 -30.54
C LYS A 631 22.82 -1.93 -30.79
N PRO A 632 21.87 -1.61 -29.89
CA PRO A 632 21.02 -0.43 -30.04
C PRO A 632 21.83 0.86 -30.09
N THR A 633 21.30 1.86 -30.79
CA THR A 633 21.93 3.20 -30.85
C THR A 633 21.67 3.96 -29.56
N GLN A 634 22.69 4.63 -29.03
CA GLN A 634 22.58 5.50 -27.86
C GLN A 634 23.43 6.75 -28.01
N ARG A 635 23.06 7.81 -27.29
CA ARG A 635 23.92 8.99 -27.17
C ARG A 635 25.15 8.67 -26.33
N THR A 636 26.24 9.34 -26.64
CA THR A 636 27.46 9.30 -25.82
C THR A 636 27.49 10.41 -24.77
N THR A 637 26.69 11.46 -24.94
CA THR A 637 26.57 12.58 -23.98
C THR A 637 25.11 12.88 -23.63
N PRO A 638 24.81 13.16 -22.35
CA PRO A 638 23.48 13.58 -21.93
C PRO A 638 23.04 14.87 -22.63
N LEU A 639 21.74 15.04 -22.79
CA LEU A 639 21.16 16.32 -23.19
C LEU A 639 21.24 17.32 -22.01
N THR A 640 21.57 18.59 -22.27
CA THR A 640 21.62 19.68 -21.27
C THR A 640 20.72 20.86 -21.71
N GLY A 641 20.08 21.54 -20.75
CA GLY A 641 18.88 22.39 -20.93
C GLY A 641 18.96 23.64 -21.84
N ASP A 642 17.77 24.18 -22.14
CA ASP A 642 17.36 25.47 -22.75
C ASP A 642 18.23 26.16 -23.81
N LYS A 643 19.07 25.42 -24.53
CA LYS A 643 19.56 25.90 -25.82
C LYS A 643 18.40 25.88 -26.80
N THR A 644 18.24 26.99 -27.52
CA THR A 644 17.25 27.11 -28.59
C THR A 644 17.23 25.86 -29.46
N VAL A 645 16.01 25.48 -29.78
CA VAL A 645 15.51 24.36 -30.56
C VAL A 645 15.97 24.46 -32.03
N ASP A 646 17.24 24.76 -32.29
CA ASP A 646 17.70 25.05 -33.65
C ASP A 646 18.61 23.96 -34.24
N GLN A 647 19.01 22.92 -33.49
CA GLN A 647 19.83 21.82 -34.04
C GLN A 647 19.56 20.39 -33.52
N VAL A 648 18.67 20.16 -32.54
CA VAL A 648 18.26 18.79 -32.13
C VAL A 648 16.78 18.77 -31.75
N ASP A 649 15.96 18.03 -32.50
CA ASP A 649 14.57 17.75 -32.14
C ASP A 649 14.54 16.82 -30.91
N VAL A 650 14.38 17.40 -29.70
CA VAL A 650 14.24 16.62 -28.46
C VAL A 650 12.84 16.01 -28.40
N ILE A 651 12.76 14.69 -28.30
CA ILE A 651 11.50 13.95 -28.12
C ILE A 651 11.25 13.83 -26.62
N ARG A 652 10.17 14.43 -26.12
CA ARG A 652 9.75 14.31 -24.72
C ARG A 652 8.80 13.14 -24.53
N LEU A 653 8.78 12.54 -23.33
CA LEU A 653 7.90 11.41 -23.00
C LEU A 653 6.43 11.73 -23.29
N SER A 654 6.01 12.95 -22.97
CA SER A 654 4.66 13.47 -23.25
C SER A 654 4.22 13.34 -24.71
N SER A 655 5.13 13.41 -25.67
CA SER A 655 4.83 13.27 -27.11
C SER A 655 4.52 11.83 -27.55
N LEU A 656 4.69 10.86 -26.65
CA LEU A 656 4.39 9.44 -26.87
C LEU A 656 3.05 9.03 -26.25
N TYR A 657 2.29 9.97 -25.69
CA TYR A 657 0.93 9.69 -25.23
C TYR A 657 0.10 9.12 -26.39
N GLY A 658 -0.65 8.04 -26.12
CA GLY A 658 -1.40 7.33 -27.16
C GLY A 658 -0.57 6.46 -28.10
N VAL A 659 0.74 6.29 -27.88
CA VAL A 659 1.61 5.46 -28.75
C VAL A 659 2.00 4.17 -28.03
N ASP A 660 1.55 3.00 -28.51
CA ASP A 660 1.86 1.72 -27.86
C ASP A 660 3.33 1.31 -28.13
N PRO A 661 4.20 1.21 -27.10
CA PRO A 661 5.58 0.74 -27.27
C PRO A 661 5.72 -0.69 -27.81
N TYR A 662 4.65 -1.47 -27.76
CA TYR A 662 4.59 -2.86 -28.22
C TYR A 662 3.73 -3.03 -29.47
N GLY A 663 3.14 -1.96 -29.99
CA GLY A 663 2.21 -1.95 -31.11
C GLY A 663 2.86 -2.16 -32.47
N THR A 664 2.43 -1.35 -33.44
CA THR A 664 2.91 -1.40 -34.81
C THR A 664 4.39 -1.05 -34.94
N ALA A 665 5.01 -1.39 -36.08
CA ALA A 665 6.39 -1.04 -36.36
C ALA A 665 6.64 0.49 -36.35
N GLU A 666 5.64 1.30 -36.71
CA GLU A 666 5.74 2.76 -36.69
C GLU A 666 5.78 3.30 -35.25
N GLU A 667 4.90 2.79 -34.38
CA GLU A 667 4.85 3.18 -32.96
C GLU A 667 6.14 2.77 -32.25
N LYS A 668 6.62 1.54 -32.49
CA LYS A 668 7.94 1.07 -32.01
C LYS A 668 9.07 1.99 -32.46
N ALA A 669 9.05 2.46 -33.70
CA ALA A 669 10.07 3.38 -34.22
C ALA A 669 10.03 4.77 -33.52
N LYS A 670 8.86 5.25 -33.07
CA LYS A 670 8.76 6.50 -32.28
C LYS A 670 9.38 6.32 -30.90
N TRP A 671 9.06 5.22 -30.22
CA TRP A 671 9.69 4.85 -28.96
C TRP A 671 11.20 4.64 -29.09
N ASP A 672 11.67 3.99 -30.16
CA ASP A 672 13.10 3.81 -30.39
C ASP A 672 13.84 5.14 -30.53
N LYS A 673 13.25 6.12 -31.24
CA LYS A 673 13.84 7.46 -31.35
C LYS A 673 13.91 8.16 -29.99
N PHE A 674 12.89 8.02 -29.16
CA PHE A 674 12.90 8.54 -27.79
C PHE A 674 14.01 7.90 -26.95
N LEU A 675 14.08 6.57 -26.96
CA LEU A 675 15.06 5.79 -26.20
C LEU A 675 16.50 6.00 -26.67
N ASN A 676 16.72 6.34 -27.95
CA ASN A 676 18.05 6.68 -28.49
C ASN A 676 18.66 7.93 -27.84
N GLN A 677 17.86 8.75 -27.15
CA GLN A 677 18.33 9.98 -26.50
C GLN A 677 19.03 9.74 -25.16
N PHE A 678 18.90 8.55 -24.58
CA PHE A 678 19.60 8.20 -23.34
C PHE A 678 21.08 7.89 -23.62
N THR A 679 21.94 8.19 -22.64
CA THR A 679 23.27 7.56 -22.59
C THR A 679 23.18 6.20 -21.92
N PRO A 680 24.17 5.30 -22.14
CA PRO A 680 24.25 4.05 -21.38
C PRO A 680 24.24 4.26 -19.86
N GLN A 681 24.90 5.31 -19.36
CA GLN A 681 24.89 5.63 -17.93
C GLN A 681 23.48 6.00 -17.45
N GLN A 682 22.76 6.86 -18.17
CA GLN A 682 21.39 7.23 -17.79
C GLN A 682 20.44 6.01 -17.80
N LEU A 683 20.65 5.05 -18.69
CA LEU A 683 19.88 3.80 -18.67
C LEU A 683 20.18 2.96 -17.42
N MET A 684 21.45 2.82 -17.04
CA MET A 684 21.83 2.12 -15.81
C MET A 684 21.27 2.84 -14.58
N ASP A 685 21.39 4.17 -14.53
CA ASP A 685 20.86 4.98 -13.42
C ASP A 685 19.35 4.81 -13.26
N PHE A 686 18.60 4.67 -14.36
CA PHE A 686 17.15 4.46 -14.35
C PHE A 686 16.77 3.10 -13.76
N VAL A 687 17.59 2.07 -13.98
CA VAL A 687 17.37 0.68 -13.54
C VAL A 687 17.85 0.43 -12.12
N GLU A 688 18.96 1.04 -11.70
CA GLU A 688 19.62 0.72 -10.43
C GLU A 688 19.12 1.53 -9.22
N ASN A 689 18.36 2.61 -9.44
CA ASN A 689 18.03 3.57 -8.38
C ASN A 689 16.53 3.64 -8.04
N GLY A 690 15.96 2.51 -7.62
CA GLY A 690 14.51 2.34 -7.43
C GLY A 690 13.96 2.58 -6.02
N LYS A 691 14.77 2.93 -5.02
CA LYS A 691 14.40 3.11 -3.59
C LYS A 691 13.12 3.91 -3.33
N PHE A 692 11.98 3.23 -3.38
CA PHE A 692 10.61 3.76 -3.30
C PHE A 692 10.28 4.80 -4.38
N ARG A 693 10.98 4.77 -5.52
CA ARG A 693 10.83 5.77 -6.59
C ARG A 693 11.28 5.27 -7.95
N SER A 694 10.86 5.97 -9.00
CA SER A 694 11.48 5.89 -10.33
C SER A 694 12.17 7.21 -10.67
N GLN A 695 13.35 7.14 -11.31
CA GLN A 695 14.22 8.31 -11.54
C GLN A 695 13.61 9.35 -12.49
N LYS A 696 13.89 10.63 -12.21
CA LYS A 696 13.51 11.75 -13.07
C LYS A 696 14.54 12.03 -14.18
N PHE A 697 14.06 12.51 -15.33
CA PHE A 697 14.90 13.03 -16.42
C PHE A 697 14.24 14.28 -17.05
N ASP A 698 14.58 15.45 -16.52
CA ASP A 698 13.91 16.74 -16.82
C ASP A 698 13.90 17.11 -18.33
N VAL A 699 15.02 16.88 -19.03
CA VAL A 699 15.13 17.19 -20.47
C VAL A 699 14.23 16.29 -21.32
N LEU A 700 14.08 15.03 -20.91
CA LEU A 700 13.21 14.06 -21.57
C LEU A 700 11.75 14.19 -21.13
N GLY A 701 11.45 15.02 -20.12
CA GLY A 701 10.12 15.17 -19.56
C GLY A 701 9.64 13.94 -18.81
N ILE A 702 10.53 13.20 -18.16
CA ILE A 702 10.19 12.08 -17.27
C ILE A 702 10.17 12.62 -15.83
N PRO A 703 9.01 12.65 -15.14
CA PRO A 703 8.92 13.04 -13.74
C PRO A 703 9.44 11.93 -12.82
N GLU A 704 9.74 12.28 -11.57
CA GLU A 704 9.99 11.27 -10.52
C GLU A 704 8.68 10.51 -10.24
N GLY A 705 8.75 9.19 -10.14
CA GLY A 705 7.65 8.38 -9.60
C GLY A 705 7.87 8.09 -8.13
N ILE A 706 6.81 8.03 -7.34
CA ILE A 706 6.87 7.72 -5.90
C ILE A 706 6.02 6.48 -5.64
N HIS A 707 6.63 5.48 -5.02
CA HIS A 707 6.09 4.13 -4.86
C HIS A 707 6.28 3.67 -3.41
N PRO A 708 5.45 4.13 -2.46
CA PRO A 708 5.49 3.65 -1.07
C PRO A 708 4.93 2.23 -0.93
N ASP A 709 5.20 1.63 0.23
CA ASP A 709 4.59 0.36 0.61
C ASP A 709 3.08 0.44 0.80
N GLY A 710 2.43 -0.71 0.62
CA GLY A 710 1.54 -1.23 1.65
C GLY A 710 0.32 -1.99 1.15
N PRO A 711 0.22 -3.31 1.43
CA PRO A 711 -1.02 -4.09 1.27
C PRO A 711 -2.20 -3.60 2.13
N PHE A 712 -1.94 -2.74 3.13
CA PHE A 712 -2.94 -2.10 4.00
C PHE A 712 -3.27 -0.66 3.54
N GLY A 713 -3.07 -0.35 2.26
CA GLY A 713 -2.96 1.02 1.76
C GLY A 713 -1.57 1.59 2.06
N PHE A 714 -1.36 2.88 1.79
CA PHE A 714 -0.03 3.48 1.90
C PHE A 714 0.54 3.40 3.33
N VAL A 715 1.73 2.81 3.47
CA VAL A 715 2.55 2.79 4.68
C VAL A 715 3.96 3.29 4.36
N GLY A 716 4.76 3.62 5.38
CA GLY A 716 5.97 4.41 5.17
C GLY A 716 6.78 4.53 6.44
N GLN A 717 7.79 3.67 6.55
CA GLN A 717 8.77 3.71 7.64
C GLN A 717 10.05 4.46 7.26
N ILE A 718 10.36 4.58 5.95
CA ILE A 718 11.76 4.82 5.52
C ILE A 718 12.02 6.23 4.95
N ASN A 719 11.01 6.99 4.53
CA ASN A 719 11.22 8.26 3.78
C ASN A 719 10.34 9.46 4.24
N GLY A 720 9.81 9.49 5.47
CA GLY A 720 9.12 10.69 6.00
C GLY A 720 7.79 11.08 5.31
N TYR A 721 7.33 10.28 4.36
CA TYR A 721 6.05 10.41 3.67
C TYR A 721 4.87 10.50 4.66
N GLY A 722 4.09 11.59 4.58
CA GLY A 722 3.27 12.15 5.65
C GLY A 722 2.30 11.21 6.39
N SER A 723 2.00 11.58 7.63
CA SER A 723 1.31 10.79 8.67
C SER A 723 -0.22 10.60 8.51
N ALA A 724 -0.86 11.28 7.56
CA ALA A 724 -2.32 11.26 7.36
C ALA A 724 -2.70 10.42 6.12
N ARG A 725 -3.09 9.15 6.35
CA ARG A 725 -3.52 8.14 5.37
C ARG A 725 -4.30 7.01 6.04
N CYS A 726 -5.19 6.35 5.31
CA CYS A 726 -5.94 5.22 5.84
C CYS A 726 -5.05 3.99 5.97
N TYR A 727 -5.14 3.30 7.12
CA TYR A 727 -4.55 1.98 7.32
C TYR A 727 -5.70 0.97 7.28
N TYR A 728 -5.89 0.33 6.12
CA TYR A 728 -7.05 -0.50 5.86
C TYR A 728 -7.02 -1.80 6.70
N VAL A 729 -8.13 -2.54 6.72
CA VAL A 729 -8.17 -3.92 7.22
C VAL A 729 -7.17 -4.81 6.45
N SER A 730 -6.75 -5.92 7.08
CA SER A 730 -5.92 -6.92 6.39
C SER A 730 -6.57 -7.43 5.10
N PRO A 731 -5.81 -7.68 4.02
CA PRO A 731 -6.31 -8.26 2.77
C PRO A 731 -7.18 -9.50 2.93
N CYS A 732 -6.91 -10.39 3.90
CA CYS A 732 -7.79 -11.54 4.17
C CYS A 732 -9.21 -11.15 4.63
N ILE A 733 -9.40 -9.98 5.27
CA ILE A 733 -10.73 -9.43 5.59
C ILE A 733 -11.39 -8.90 4.32
N VAL A 734 -10.63 -8.22 3.44
CA VAL A 734 -11.12 -7.77 2.14
C VAL A 734 -11.62 -8.97 1.33
N ALA A 735 -10.84 -10.05 1.26
CA ALA A 735 -11.24 -11.28 0.57
C ALA A 735 -12.46 -11.94 1.23
N ALA A 736 -12.57 -11.89 2.57
CA ALA A 736 -13.70 -12.42 3.31
C ALA A 736 -15.02 -11.71 2.99
N THR A 737 -14.99 -10.53 2.36
CA THR A 737 -16.19 -9.87 1.87
C THR A 737 -16.84 -10.62 0.71
N PHE A 738 -16.07 -11.35 -0.12
CA PHE A 738 -16.52 -11.95 -1.38
C PHE A 738 -17.31 -10.94 -2.25
N ASN A 739 -16.85 -9.69 -2.31
CA ASN A 739 -17.55 -8.58 -2.95
C ASN A 739 -16.61 -7.83 -3.90
N LYS A 740 -16.71 -8.11 -5.20
CA LYS A 740 -15.80 -7.58 -6.23
C LYS A 740 -15.91 -6.06 -6.35
N GLU A 741 -17.14 -5.56 -6.31
CA GLU A 741 -17.47 -4.14 -6.40
C GLU A 741 -16.87 -3.37 -5.22
N LEU A 742 -16.94 -3.93 -4.01
CA LEU A 742 -16.34 -3.31 -2.82
C LEU A 742 -14.80 -3.27 -2.89
N VAL A 743 -14.17 -4.24 -3.55
CA VAL A 743 -12.70 -4.23 -3.73
C VAL A 743 -12.28 -3.24 -4.81
N GLU A 744 -13.10 -3.05 -5.85
CA GLU A 744 -12.89 -1.98 -6.84
C GLU A 744 -12.98 -0.61 -6.19
N GLU A 745 -14.02 -0.35 -5.36
CA GLU A 745 -14.16 0.89 -4.59
C GLU A 745 -12.99 1.08 -3.60
N GLN A 746 -12.46 0.00 -3.00
CA GLN A 746 -11.22 0.08 -2.22
C GLN A 746 -10.05 0.59 -3.06
N GLY A 747 -9.91 0.06 -4.28
CA GLY A 747 -8.87 0.47 -5.21
C GLY A 747 -9.01 1.95 -5.58
N GLU A 748 -10.22 2.42 -5.82
CA GLU A 748 -10.51 3.84 -6.09
C GLU A 748 -10.09 4.72 -4.91
N HIS A 749 -10.44 4.36 -3.68
CA HIS A 749 -10.04 5.13 -2.49
C HIS A 749 -8.51 5.19 -2.32
N ILE A 750 -7.81 4.08 -2.50
CA ILE A 750 -6.34 4.05 -2.48
C ILE A 750 -5.77 4.90 -3.61
N GLY A 751 -6.36 4.81 -4.81
CA GLY A 751 -5.95 5.60 -5.96
C GLY A 751 -6.12 7.11 -5.74
N GLU A 752 -7.23 7.52 -5.12
CA GLU A 752 -7.46 8.93 -4.75
C GLU A 752 -6.47 9.42 -3.71
N GLU A 753 -6.24 8.65 -2.63
CA GLU A 753 -5.24 9.00 -1.62
C GLU A 753 -3.86 9.17 -2.26
N GLY A 754 -3.50 8.27 -3.17
CA GLY A 754 -2.21 8.29 -3.87
C GLY A 754 -2.06 9.51 -4.76
N ALA A 755 -3.07 9.80 -5.59
CA ALA A 755 -3.08 10.98 -6.44
C ALA A 755 -2.96 12.29 -5.63
N TRP A 756 -3.67 12.41 -4.49
CA TRP A 756 -3.57 13.56 -3.59
C TRP A 756 -2.18 13.71 -2.93
N MET A 757 -1.46 12.60 -2.75
CA MET A 757 -0.12 12.56 -2.16
C MET A 757 1.00 12.65 -3.20
N GLY A 758 0.69 12.67 -4.50
CA GLY A 758 1.67 12.61 -5.58
C GLY A 758 2.31 11.23 -5.75
N TYR A 759 1.64 10.17 -5.30
CA TYR A 759 2.05 8.79 -5.49
C TYR A 759 1.37 8.22 -6.71
N ASN A 760 2.16 7.57 -7.55
CA ASN A 760 1.67 6.92 -8.76
C ASN A 760 1.79 5.40 -8.71
N GLY A 761 2.39 4.84 -7.65
CA GLY A 761 2.33 3.40 -7.44
C GLY A 761 2.31 2.98 -5.98
N LEU A 762 1.94 1.72 -5.74
CA LEU A 762 1.87 1.10 -4.42
C LEU A 762 2.61 -0.24 -4.44
N TYR A 763 3.52 -0.50 -3.50
CA TYR A 763 4.06 -1.85 -3.31
C TYR A 763 3.06 -2.77 -2.60
N GLY A 764 2.08 -3.18 -3.36
CA GLY A 764 0.95 -4.03 -3.00
C GLY A 764 -0.06 -4.09 -4.16
N PRO A 765 -1.09 -4.95 -4.07
CA PRO A 765 -1.37 -5.86 -2.96
C PRO A 765 -0.41 -7.06 -2.90
N GLY A 766 -0.34 -7.69 -1.73
CA GLY A 766 0.28 -9.01 -1.56
C GLY A 766 -0.70 -10.11 -1.99
N VAL A 767 -0.28 -11.01 -2.89
CA VAL A 767 -1.15 -12.04 -3.50
C VAL A 767 -0.56 -13.45 -3.43
N ASN A 768 0.49 -13.65 -2.65
CA ASN A 768 0.99 -15.00 -2.33
C ASN A 768 -0.11 -15.83 -1.64
N ILE A 769 0.02 -17.15 -1.69
CA ILE A 769 -1.04 -18.06 -1.25
C ILE A 769 -0.85 -18.37 0.23
N HIS A 770 -1.95 -18.49 0.97
CA HIS A 770 -1.92 -19.07 2.32
C HIS A 770 -1.66 -20.58 2.25
N ARG A 771 -0.47 -20.97 1.78
CA ARG A 771 -0.06 -22.36 1.60
C ARG A 771 -0.18 -23.14 2.89
N THR A 772 0.15 -22.50 4.01
CA THR A 772 0.03 -23.01 5.37
C THR A 772 -0.43 -21.89 6.29
N PRO A 773 -1.21 -22.18 7.36
CA PRO A 773 -1.54 -21.19 8.37
C PRO A 773 -0.31 -20.64 9.10
N PHE A 774 0.84 -21.35 9.06
CA PHE A 774 2.06 -20.95 9.75
C PHE A 774 2.90 -19.89 9.01
N SER A 775 2.53 -19.50 7.80
CA SER A 775 3.28 -18.47 7.08
C SER A 775 3.23 -17.11 7.78
N GLY A 776 4.39 -16.46 7.90
CA GLY A 776 4.56 -15.22 8.65
C GLY A 776 3.76 -14.04 8.10
N ARG A 777 3.54 -13.98 6.77
CA ARG A 777 2.91 -12.87 6.06
C ARG A 777 1.49 -13.11 5.55
N ASN A 778 0.82 -14.20 5.95
CA ASN A 778 -0.60 -14.40 5.61
C ASN A 778 -1.50 -13.19 5.96
N PHE A 779 -1.10 -12.35 6.93
CA PHE A 779 -1.85 -11.15 7.27
C PHE A 779 -1.95 -10.10 6.17
N GLU A 780 -1.09 -10.14 5.16
CA GLU A 780 -1.07 -9.20 4.04
C GLU A 780 -1.38 -9.86 2.70
N TYR A 781 -1.85 -11.11 2.73
CA TYR A 781 -2.30 -11.87 1.57
C TYR A 781 -3.81 -12.17 1.69
N TYR A 782 -4.41 -12.64 0.60
CA TYR A 782 -5.87 -12.78 0.51
C TYR A 782 -6.41 -14.13 1.01
N SER A 783 -5.88 -15.26 0.50
CA SER A 783 -6.52 -16.57 0.67
C SER A 783 -5.60 -17.75 0.34
N GLU A 784 -5.98 -18.95 0.78
CA GLU A 784 -5.46 -20.23 0.27
C GLU A 784 -5.84 -20.53 -1.21
N ASP A 785 -6.82 -19.82 -1.77
CA ASP A 785 -7.30 -20.00 -3.15
C ASP A 785 -6.71 -18.97 -4.12
N GLY A 786 -6.05 -19.48 -5.18
CA GLY A 786 -5.42 -18.64 -6.20
C GLY A 786 -6.41 -17.87 -7.08
N PHE A 787 -7.63 -18.38 -7.29
CA PHE A 787 -8.66 -17.67 -8.04
C PHE A 787 -9.24 -16.52 -7.20
N LEU A 788 -9.63 -16.76 -5.95
CA LEU A 788 -10.11 -15.72 -5.05
C LEU A 788 -9.08 -14.60 -4.89
N SER A 789 -7.82 -14.95 -4.60
CA SER A 789 -6.73 -13.98 -4.46
C SER A 789 -6.54 -13.15 -5.73
N GLY A 790 -6.55 -13.79 -6.90
CA GLY A 790 -6.37 -13.09 -8.18
C GLY A 790 -7.55 -12.21 -8.57
N ILE A 791 -8.79 -12.62 -8.31
CA ILE A 791 -9.98 -11.77 -8.54
C ILE A 791 -9.97 -10.56 -7.62
N MET A 792 -9.64 -10.72 -6.34
CA MET A 792 -9.53 -9.57 -5.43
C MET A 792 -8.46 -8.59 -5.91
N ALA A 793 -7.29 -9.09 -6.29
CA ALA A 793 -6.22 -8.25 -6.84
C ALA A 793 -6.61 -7.57 -8.17
N ALA A 794 -7.36 -8.24 -9.03
CA ALA A 794 -7.83 -7.71 -10.30
C ALA A 794 -8.77 -6.52 -10.14
N TYR A 795 -9.77 -6.62 -9.25
CA TYR A 795 -10.71 -5.51 -9.01
C TYR A 795 -10.03 -4.36 -8.25
N LEU A 796 -9.12 -4.64 -7.30
CA LEU A 796 -8.32 -3.59 -6.66
C LEU A 796 -7.47 -2.84 -7.70
N THR A 797 -6.84 -3.58 -8.62
CA THR A 797 -6.04 -3.02 -9.72
C THR A 797 -6.89 -2.12 -10.60
N LYS A 798 -8.11 -2.56 -10.95
CA LYS A 798 -9.05 -1.78 -11.75
C LYS A 798 -9.38 -0.45 -11.06
N GLY A 799 -9.77 -0.48 -9.78
CA GLY A 799 -10.10 0.71 -9.00
C GLY A 799 -8.93 1.69 -8.88
N MET A 800 -7.73 1.20 -8.53
CA MET A 800 -6.55 2.08 -8.38
C MET A 800 -6.18 2.77 -9.70
N GLN A 801 -6.14 2.01 -10.80
CA GLN A 801 -5.72 2.54 -12.10
C GLN A 801 -6.74 3.51 -12.69
N SER A 802 -8.03 3.42 -12.30
CA SER A 802 -9.05 4.42 -12.65
C SER A 802 -8.71 5.82 -12.10
N LYS A 803 -7.85 5.92 -11.08
CA LYS A 803 -7.37 7.18 -10.48
C LYS A 803 -5.92 7.50 -10.85
N GLY A 804 -5.31 6.72 -11.75
CA GLY A 804 -3.94 6.94 -12.24
C GLY A 804 -2.83 6.45 -11.32
N VAL A 805 -3.16 5.63 -10.32
CA VAL A 805 -2.20 4.96 -9.43
C VAL A 805 -2.16 3.48 -9.77
N PHE A 806 -0.99 2.88 -9.89
CA PHE A 806 -0.89 1.46 -10.24
C PHE A 806 -0.31 0.59 -9.11
N PRO A 807 -0.79 -0.66 -8.96
CA PRO A 807 -0.22 -1.60 -8.01
C PRO A 807 1.09 -2.19 -8.53
N PHE A 808 1.95 -2.60 -7.59
CA PHE A 808 3.01 -3.58 -7.81
C PHE A 808 2.62 -4.88 -7.12
N LEU A 809 2.01 -5.80 -7.86
CA LEU A 809 1.58 -7.11 -7.37
C LEU A 809 2.78 -7.86 -6.77
N LYS A 810 2.68 -8.35 -5.52
CA LYS A 810 3.82 -8.96 -4.82
C LYS A 810 3.48 -10.23 -4.06
N HIS A 811 4.42 -11.14 -3.84
CA HIS A 811 5.81 -11.19 -4.34
C HIS A 811 5.90 -12.30 -5.39
N PHE A 812 6.29 -11.93 -6.61
CA PHE A 812 6.33 -12.79 -7.78
C PHE A 812 7.65 -13.59 -7.83
N ALA A 813 7.70 -14.87 -7.46
CA ALA A 813 6.59 -15.76 -7.09
C ALA A 813 7.04 -16.79 -6.03
N LEU A 814 6.08 -17.55 -5.50
CA LEU A 814 6.30 -18.66 -4.56
C LEU A 814 7.00 -18.26 -3.24
N ASN A 815 6.65 -17.07 -2.71
CA ASN A 815 7.16 -16.53 -1.45
C ASN A 815 6.17 -16.78 -0.30
N ASP A 816 5.80 -18.05 -0.10
CA ASP A 816 4.79 -18.45 0.88
C ASP A 816 5.40 -18.87 2.24
N GLN A 817 6.71 -18.66 2.41
CA GLN A 817 7.49 -18.94 3.62
C GLN A 817 8.47 -17.79 3.91
N GLU A 818 8.43 -17.23 5.11
CA GLU A 818 9.27 -16.09 5.49
C GLU A 818 10.64 -16.50 6.03
N THR A 819 10.69 -17.59 6.79
CA THR A 819 11.95 -18.11 7.32
C THR A 819 12.86 -18.50 6.17
N ASN A 820 14.09 -17.95 6.17
CA ASN A 820 15.09 -18.15 5.12
C ASN A 820 14.69 -17.68 3.72
N ARG A 821 13.64 -16.85 3.58
CA ARG A 821 13.16 -16.33 2.28
C ARG A 821 14.25 -15.69 1.40
N ASN A 822 15.33 -15.19 2.00
CA ASN A 822 16.53 -14.68 1.32
C ASN A 822 17.26 -15.82 0.60
N GLY A 823 16.75 -16.19 -0.57
CA GLY A 823 17.37 -17.15 -1.45
C GLY A 823 17.08 -18.63 -1.15
N VAL A 824 16.07 -18.96 -0.34
CA VAL A 824 15.58 -20.35 -0.24
C VAL A 824 15.21 -20.88 -1.64
N THR A 825 15.58 -22.14 -1.93
CA THR A 825 15.22 -22.81 -3.18
C THR A 825 13.82 -23.39 -3.10
N THR A 826 12.90 -22.88 -3.90
CA THR A 826 11.52 -23.38 -3.95
C THR A 826 11.34 -24.31 -5.14
N TRP A 827 10.86 -25.53 -4.87
CA TRP A 827 10.59 -26.57 -5.87
C TRP A 827 9.09 -26.84 -5.93
N ALA A 828 8.49 -26.70 -7.11
CA ALA A 828 7.09 -26.99 -7.37
C ALA A 828 6.94 -27.54 -8.80
N THR A 829 5.92 -28.36 -9.05
CA THR A 829 5.56 -28.75 -10.41
C THR A 829 4.97 -27.56 -11.15
N GLU A 830 5.18 -27.50 -12.47
CA GLU A 830 4.62 -26.42 -13.29
C GLU A 830 3.08 -26.37 -13.22
N GLN A 831 2.43 -27.53 -13.03
CA GLN A 831 0.99 -27.58 -12.76
C GLN A 831 0.63 -26.80 -11.49
N ALA A 832 1.26 -27.10 -10.36
CA ALA A 832 1.00 -26.40 -9.11
C ALA A 832 1.30 -24.89 -9.23
N MET A 833 2.42 -24.53 -9.86
CA MET A 833 2.77 -23.13 -10.13
C MET A 833 1.65 -22.42 -10.90
N ARG A 834 1.18 -23.00 -12.00
CA ARG A 834 0.21 -22.37 -12.91
C ARG A 834 -1.23 -22.35 -12.40
N GLU A 835 -1.65 -23.39 -11.67
CA GLU A 835 -3.04 -23.52 -11.20
C GLU A 835 -3.29 -22.84 -9.84
N ILE A 836 -2.26 -22.67 -9.01
CA ILE A 836 -2.39 -22.15 -7.65
C ILE A 836 -1.69 -20.79 -7.51
N TYR A 837 -0.36 -20.77 -7.60
CA TYR A 837 0.44 -19.62 -7.15
C TYR A 837 0.52 -18.49 -8.18
N LEU A 838 0.71 -18.83 -9.45
CA LEU A 838 0.79 -17.87 -10.54
C LEU A 838 -0.60 -17.36 -10.95
N LYS A 839 -1.66 -18.15 -10.72
CA LYS A 839 -3.04 -17.76 -11.00
C LYS A 839 -3.45 -16.46 -10.28
N ALA A 840 -2.98 -16.28 -9.04
CA ALA A 840 -3.24 -15.08 -8.26
C ALA A 840 -2.66 -13.80 -8.88
N PHE A 841 -1.57 -13.90 -9.64
CA PHE A 841 -0.99 -12.77 -10.39
C PHE A 841 -1.65 -12.62 -11.76
N GLN A 842 -1.84 -13.73 -12.47
CA GLN A 842 -2.34 -13.76 -13.84
C GLN A 842 -3.66 -12.98 -13.97
N LEU A 843 -4.63 -13.20 -13.08
CA LEU A 843 -5.94 -12.57 -13.19
C LEU A 843 -5.90 -11.03 -13.09
N ALA A 844 -4.98 -10.48 -12.28
CA ALA A 844 -4.79 -9.03 -12.18
C ALA A 844 -4.01 -8.44 -13.36
N ILE A 845 -3.28 -9.26 -14.10
CA ILE A 845 -2.59 -8.88 -15.34
C ILE A 845 -3.55 -8.94 -16.53
N ASP A 846 -4.45 -9.93 -16.53
CA ASP A 846 -5.40 -10.17 -17.62
C ASP A 846 -6.69 -9.32 -17.50
N VAL A 847 -6.95 -8.70 -16.35
CA VAL A 847 -8.18 -7.93 -16.12
C VAL A 847 -8.33 -6.82 -17.17
N ASP A 848 -9.52 -6.76 -17.77
CA ASP A 848 -9.83 -5.71 -18.73
C ASP A 848 -10.09 -4.41 -17.96
N SER A 849 -9.20 -3.44 -18.17
CA SER A 849 -9.27 -2.08 -17.64
C SER A 849 -9.44 -1.04 -18.75
N THR A 850 -9.71 -1.48 -19.98
CA THR A 850 -9.83 -0.58 -21.14
C THR A 850 -11.13 0.19 -21.15
N ASP A 851 -12.15 -0.27 -20.41
CA ASP A 851 -13.43 0.41 -20.19
C ASP A 851 -13.33 1.62 -19.25
N LEU A 852 -12.22 1.78 -18.52
CA LEU A 852 -12.03 2.87 -17.56
C LEU A 852 -11.76 4.23 -18.22
N PHE A 853 -11.52 4.27 -19.53
CA PHE A 853 -11.00 5.46 -20.20
C PHE A 853 -11.87 5.85 -21.39
N ASP A 854 -12.58 6.98 -21.28
CA ASP A 854 -13.43 7.55 -22.35
C ASP A 854 -12.63 8.30 -23.45
N ASP A 855 -11.30 8.12 -23.51
CA ASP A 855 -10.41 8.82 -24.44
C ASP A 855 -10.05 7.95 -25.64
N GLU A 856 -10.52 8.31 -26.84
CA GLU A 856 -10.20 7.61 -28.10
C GLU A 856 -8.70 7.57 -28.43
N ALA A 857 -7.89 8.49 -27.86
CA ALA A 857 -6.44 8.52 -28.02
C ALA A 857 -5.71 7.60 -27.02
N TYR A 858 -6.38 7.13 -25.96
CA TYR A 858 -5.79 6.26 -24.97
C TYR A 858 -5.67 4.83 -25.52
N VAL A 859 -4.44 4.37 -25.75
CA VAL A 859 -4.13 3.03 -26.28
C VAL A 859 -4.14 1.91 -25.23
N GLY A 860 -4.54 2.19 -24.00
CA GLY A 860 -4.87 1.19 -22.96
C GLY A 860 -3.82 0.15 -22.64
N HIS A 861 -3.26 0.19 -21.42
CA HIS A 861 -2.77 -1.05 -20.84
C HIS A 861 -3.95 -1.90 -20.37
N LYS A 862 -3.78 -3.21 -20.46
CA LYS A 862 -4.66 -4.19 -19.80
C LYS A 862 -4.04 -4.56 -18.46
N GLY A 863 -4.87 -4.67 -17.43
CA GLY A 863 -4.48 -5.07 -16.09
C GLY A 863 -3.38 -4.22 -15.47
N ALA A 864 -2.67 -4.83 -14.51
CA ALA A 864 -1.67 -4.18 -13.68
C ALA A 864 -0.47 -3.65 -14.48
N LEU A 865 0.01 -2.46 -14.12
CA LEU A 865 1.26 -1.87 -14.64
C LEU A 865 2.51 -2.22 -13.83
N GLY A 866 2.38 -2.88 -12.67
CA GLY A 866 3.50 -3.18 -11.78
C GLY A 866 3.47 -4.60 -11.21
N VAL A 867 4.64 -5.22 -11.12
CA VAL A 867 4.88 -6.48 -10.39
C VAL A 867 6.17 -6.35 -9.59
N MET A 868 6.21 -6.91 -8.37
CA MET A 868 7.42 -6.99 -7.57
C MET A 868 7.90 -8.44 -7.47
N SER A 869 9.14 -8.72 -7.88
CA SER A 869 9.73 -10.06 -7.81
C SER A 869 10.18 -10.42 -6.39
N SER A 870 10.13 -11.68 -6.00
CA SER A 870 10.44 -12.14 -4.64
C SER A 870 11.94 -12.35 -4.33
N PHE A 871 12.25 -12.55 -3.04
CA PHE A 871 13.58 -12.91 -2.54
C PHE A 871 14.01 -14.36 -2.83
N ASN A 872 13.06 -15.29 -2.84
CA ASN A 872 13.39 -16.71 -2.97
C ASN A 872 13.92 -17.04 -4.37
N ARG A 873 14.43 -18.26 -4.51
CA ARG A 873 14.77 -18.86 -5.79
C ARG A 873 13.62 -19.73 -6.27
N VAL A 874 13.36 -19.72 -7.57
CA VAL A 874 12.56 -20.75 -8.25
C VAL A 874 13.55 -21.78 -8.79
N GLY A 875 13.58 -22.95 -8.18
CA GLY A 875 14.72 -23.86 -8.26
C GLY A 875 16.00 -23.22 -7.72
N THR A 876 17.02 -23.14 -8.57
CA THR A 876 18.32 -22.55 -8.22
C THR A 876 18.47 -21.08 -8.60
N THR A 877 17.51 -20.52 -9.34
CA THR A 877 17.58 -19.16 -9.90
C THR A 877 16.75 -18.19 -9.07
N TRP A 878 17.32 -17.04 -8.70
CA TRP A 878 16.58 -16.00 -8.00
C TRP A 878 15.37 -15.56 -8.83
N ALA A 879 14.19 -15.42 -8.19
CA ALA A 879 12.96 -15.05 -8.88
C ALA A 879 13.10 -13.73 -9.68
N GLY A 880 13.79 -12.73 -9.12
CA GLY A 880 14.09 -11.46 -9.78
C GLY A 880 15.05 -11.54 -10.97
N ALA A 881 15.67 -12.71 -11.20
CA ALA A 881 16.56 -12.99 -12.33
C ALA A 881 16.11 -14.21 -13.16
N SER A 882 14.87 -14.69 -12.97
CA SER A 882 14.35 -15.85 -13.68
C SER A 882 13.74 -15.48 -15.02
N TYR A 883 14.47 -15.70 -16.12
CA TYR A 883 13.97 -15.44 -17.48
C TYR A 883 12.72 -16.26 -17.84
N PRO A 884 12.59 -17.56 -17.47
CA PRO A 884 11.35 -18.31 -17.68
C PRO A 884 10.15 -17.66 -16.97
N LEU A 885 10.34 -17.15 -15.75
CA LEU A 885 9.26 -16.52 -14.97
C LEU A 885 8.92 -15.12 -15.49
N LEU A 886 9.91 -14.23 -15.60
CA LEU A 886 9.70 -12.80 -15.82
C LEU A 886 9.56 -12.41 -17.28
N THR A 887 10.15 -13.17 -18.20
CA THR A 887 10.03 -12.91 -19.64
C THR A 887 9.08 -13.90 -20.30
N ASN A 888 9.32 -15.20 -20.19
CA ASN A 888 8.50 -16.18 -20.91
C ASN A 888 7.05 -16.20 -20.39
N VAL A 889 6.83 -16.52 -19.11
CA VAL A 889 5.46 -16.54 -18.56
C VAL A 889 4.86 -15.13 -18.51
N LEU A 890 5.46 -14.21 -17.74
CA LEU A 890 4.85 -12.92 -17.46
C LEU A 890 4.64 -12.05 -18.72
N ARG A 891 5.66 -11.89 -19.56
CA ARG A 891 5.59 -10.95 -20.69
C ARG A 891 5.17 -11.61 -22.01
N LYS A 892 5.62 -12.83 -22.30
CA LYS A 892 5.32 -13.48 -23.57
C LYS A 892 4.01 -14.26 -23.54
N GLU A 893 3.71 -15.03 -22.48
CA GLU A 893 2.46 -15.77 -22.39
C GLU A 893 1.29 -14.90 -21.95
N TRP A 894 1.47 -14.08 -20.91
CA TRP A 894 0.38 -13.24 -20.38
C TRP A 894 0.35 -11.84 -21.00
N GLY A 895 1.40 -11.43 -21.73
CA GLY A 895 1.42 -10.14 -22.41
C GLY A 895 1.58 -8.94 -21.48
N PHE A 896 2.18 -9.11 -20.28
CA PHE A 896 2.37 -8.02 -19.32
C PHE A 896 3.18 -6.84 -19.90
N LYS A 897 2.59 -5.64 -19.86
CA LYS A 897 3.14 -4.38 -20.37
C LYS A 897 3.34 -3.37 -19.24
N GLY A 898 4.28 -3.66 -18.33
CA GLY A 898 4.54 -2.81 -17.18
C GLY A 898 5.95 -2.95 -16.62
N ILE A 899 6.11 -2.42 -15.41
CA ILE A 899 7.34 -2.43 -14.61
C ILE A 899 7.39 -3.71 -13.77
N VAL A 900 8.52 -4.42 -13.85
CA VAL A 900 8.89 -5.37 -12.80
C VAL A 900 9.94 -4.71 -11.92
N VAL A 901 9.68 -4.62 -10.61
CA VAL A 901 10.63 -4.14 -9.61
C VAL A 901 11.14 -5.31 -8.78
N THR A 902 12.36 -5.26 -8.26
CA THR A 902 12.80 -6.24 -7.26
C THR A 902 12.11 -6.01 -5.91
N ASP A 903 12.00 -7.04 -5.07
CA ASP A 903 12.00 -6.81 -3.62
C ASP A 903 13.30 -6.10 -3.20
N TRP A 904 13.44 -5.71 -1.94
CA TRP A 904 14.58 -4.94 -1.47
C TRP A 904 15.91 -5.58 -1.87
N TYR A 905 16.75 -4.85 -2.60
CA TYR A 905 18.01 -5.41 -3.11
C TYR A 905 19.05 -5.55 -1.99
N ASN A 906 19.37 -6.79 -1.63
CA ASN A 906 20.30 -7.15 -0.54
C ASN A 906 21.73 -7.51 -1.03
N GLY A 907 22.00 -7.41 -2.34
CA GLY A 907 23.26 -7.89 -2.93
C GLY A 907 23.47 -9.40 -2.82
N GLY A 908 24.72 -9.86 -2.97
CA GLY A 908 25.10 -11.27 -2.82
C GLY A 908 24.64 -12.17 -3.98
N TYR A 909 23.51 -12.87 -3.80
CA TYR A 909 22.93 -13.73 -4.83
C TYR A 909 22.02 -12.97 -5.80
N MET A 910 21.59 -11.76 -5.43
CA MET A 910 20.83 -10.87 -6.29
C MET A 910 21.83 -10.12 -7.18
N ASP A 911 21.82 -10.39 -8.48
CA ASP A 911 22.73 -9.79 -9.48
C ASP A 911 21.91 -8.88 -10.41
N GLN A 912 22.26 -7.59 -10.46
CA GLN A 912 21.47 -6.60 -11.23
C GLN A 912 21.64 -6.74 -12.75
N GLU A 913 22.75 -7.31 -13.22
CA GLU A 913 22.93 -7.59 -14.65
C GLU A 913 21.95 -8.68 -15.09
N GLN A 914 21.86 -9.76 -14.31
CA GLN A 914 20.91 -10.85 -14.58
C GLN A 914 19.46 -10.39 -14.43
N MET A 915 19.18 -9.60 -13.40
CA MET A 915 17.87 -8.99 -13.14
C MET A 915 17.32 -8.30 -14.40
N VAL A 916 18.08 -7.35 -14.97
CA VAL A 916 17.61 -6.59 -16.13
C VAL A 916 17.47 -7.45 -17.38
N ARG A 917 18.36 -8.43 -17.57
CA ARG A 917 18.30 -9.36 -18.71
C ARG A 917 17.14 -10.35 -18.62
N ALA A 918 16.74 -10.72 -17.42
CA ALA A 918 15.59 -11.57 -17.15
C ALA A 918 14.25 -10.86 -17.39
N GLY A 919 14.24 -9.53 -17.42
CA GLY A 919 13.05 -8.70 -17.60
C GLY A 919 12.55 -8.00 -16.33
N ASN A 920 13.38 -7.96 -15.28
CA ASN A 920 13.17 -7.13 -14.10
C ASN A 920 13.76 -5.73 -14.32
N ASP A 921 12.92 -4.71 -14.34
CA ASP A 921 13.24 -3.39 -14.87
C ASP A 921 13.88 -2.43 -13.85
N LEU A 922 13.64 -2.65 -12.55
CA LEU A 922 14.01 -1.69 -11.52
C LEU A 922 14.48 -2.38 -10.24
N SER A 923 15.67 -2.02 -9.76
CA SER A 923 16.17 -2.45 -8.46
C SER A 923 15.63 -1.55 -7.36
N LEU A 924 14.88 -2.09 -6.40
CA LEU A 924 14.33 -1.33 -5.29
C LEU A 924 15.42 -0.78 -4.34
N GLY A 925 16.59 -1.41 -4.22
CA GLY A 925 17.67 -0.92 -3.36
C GLY A 925 18.71 -0.10 -4.13
N ASN A 926 19.36 0.85 -3.47
CA ASN A 926 20.44 1.64 -4.05
C ASN A 926 21.73 1.34 -3.28
N ASP A 927 22.55 0.40 -3.78
CA ASP A 927 23.84 0.08 -3.14
C ASP A 927 25.00 0.31 -4.12
N VAL A 928 25.00 1.52 -4.70
CA VAL A 928 26.11 2.04 -5.49
C VAL A 928 27.27 2.35 -4.54
N GLY A 929 28.08 1.34 -4.21
CA GLY A 929 29.37 1.53 -3.52
C GLY A 929 29.65 0.63 -2.30
N SER A 930 28.76 -0.26 -1.90
CA SER A 930 29.09 -1.23 -0.84
C SER A 930 30.01 -2.34 -1.39
N THR A 931 31.06 -2.68 -0.64
CA THR A 931 31.98 -3.76 -0.99
C THR A 931 31.24 -5.10 -1.11
N GLY A 932 31.13 -5.64 -2.33
CA GLY A 932 30.46 -6.92 -2.63
C GLY A 932 29.15 -6.83 -3.41
N SER A 933 28.66 -5.62 -3.72
CA SER A 933 27.46 -5.42 -4.54
C SER A 933 27.70 -5.76 -6.02
N LYS A 934 26.83 -6.61 -6.60
CA LYS A 934 26.83 -7.00 -8.02
C LYS A 934 25.96 -6.07 -8.86
N ASN A 935 26.36 -4.81 -8.96
CA ASN A 935 25.67 -3.80 -9.76
C ASN A 935 26.28 -3.61 -11.17
N ILE A 936 25.46 -3.18 -12.12
CA ILE A 936 25.80 -3.00 -13.53
C ILE A 936 26.80 -1.84 -13.68
N THR A 937 26.61 -0.74 -12.95
CA THR A 937 27.50 0.42 -12.99
C THR A 937 28.94 0.06 -12.59
N ALA A 938 29.15 -0.70 -11.52
CA ALA A 938 30.48 -1.14 -11.09
C ALA A 938 31.12 -2.08 -12.12
N ALA A 939 30.33 -2.98 -12.70
CA ALA A 939 30.80 -3.87 -13.76
C ALA A 939 31.22 -3.06 -15.01
N TYR A 940 30.42 -2.05 -15.38
CA TYR A 940 30.76 -1.11 -16.46
C TYR A 940 32.01 -0.29 -16.14
N GLN A 941 32.19 0.20 -14.92
CA GLN A 941 33.41 0.91 -14.50
C GLN A 941 34.66 0.02 -14.60
N LYS A 942 34.53 -1.28 -14.30
CA LYS A 942 35.63 -2.27 -14.33
C LYS A 942 36.00 -2.68 -15.75
N HIS A 943 35.03 -2.89 -16.62
CA HIS A 943 35.22 -3.52 -17.94
C HIS A 943 34.99 -2.57 -19.14
N GLY A 944 34.44 -1.38 -18.91
CA GLY A 944 34.14 -0.36 -19.92
C GLY A 944 33.08 -0.78 -20.94
N ASP A 945 33.18 -0.24 -22.16
CA ASP A 945 32.27 -0.51 -23.30
C ASP A 945 32.10 -1.99 -23.65
N LYS A 946 33.00 -2.86 -23.18
CA LYS A 946 32.92 -4.30 -23.36
C LYS A 946 31.70 -4.91 -22.64
N MET A 947 31.23 -4.31 -21.54
CA MET A 947 30.02 -4.77 -20.84
C MET A 947 28.75 -4.48 -21.63
N LEU A 948 28.75 -3.43 -22.45
CA LEU A 948 27.59 -2.99 -23.22
C LEU A 948 27.39 -3.90 -24.44
N THR A 949 27.15 -5.19 -24.21
CA THR A 949 26.79 -6.15 -25.25
C THR A 949 25.44 -5.74 -25.87
N ALA A 950 25.14 -6.27 -27.06
CA ALA A 950 23.88 -5.96 -27.73
C ALA A 950 22.66 -6.37 -26.89
N THR A 951 22.76 -7.50 -26.19
CA THR A 951 21.72 -8.05 -25.30
C THR A 951 21.57 -7.20 -24.04
N LEU A 952 22.64 -6.83 -23.33
CA LEU A 952 22.54 -5.97 -22.14
C LEU A 952 21.93 -4.62 -22.48
N LEU A 953 22.41 -3.97 -23.55
CA LEU A 953 21.91 -2.66 -23.92
C LEU A 953 20.45 -2.69 -24.39
N THR A 954 20.01 -3.79 -25.00
CA THR A 954 18.60 -4.02 -25.32
C THR A 954 17.77 -4.20 -24.05
N ALA A 955 18.26 -4.96 -23.07
CA ALA A 955 17.59 -5.15 -21.78
C ALA A 955 17.41 -3.83 -21.03
N LEU A 956 18.48 -3.03 -20.91
CA LEU A 956 18.45 -1.69 -20.32
C LEU A 956 17.45 -0.75 -21.04
N ARG A 957 17.39 -0.80 -22.37
CA ARG A 957 16.39 -0.04 -23.15
C ARG A 957 14.96 -0.51 -22.89
N ASN A 958 14.75 -1.82 -22.82
CA ASN A 958 13.43 -2.37 -22.52
C ASN A 958 12.97 -1.92 -21.13
N ALA A 959 13.84 -1.96 -20.13
CA ALA A 959 13.54 -1.46 -18.78
C ALA A 959 13.18 0.02 -18.79
N ALA A 960 14.00 0.88 -19.42
CA ALA A 960 13.71 2.30 -19.54
C ALA A 960 12.38 2.59 -20.28
N ARG A 961 12.05 1.80 -21.31
CA ARG A 961 10.77 1.88 -22.02
C ARG A 961 9.61 1.53 -21.09
N ASN A 962 9.71 0.43 -20.35
CA ASN A 962 8.67 -0.07 -19.46
C ASN A 962 8.41 0.93 -18.32
N LEU A 963 9.48 1.45 -17.69
CA LEU A 963 9.42 2.52 -16.69
C LEU A 963 8.75 3.78 -17.25
N SER A 964 9.19 4.24 -18.41
CA SER A 964 8.61 5.43 -19.06
C SER A 964 7.14 5.23 -19.45
N TYR A 965 6.77 4.03 -19.90
CA TYR A 965 5.40 3.70 -20.30
C TYR A 965 4.44 3.69 -19.12
N ALA A 966 4.82 3.08 -17.99
CA ALA A 966 4.00 3.12 -16.78
C ALA A 966 3.88 4.56 -16.23
N THR A 967 4.98 5.33 -16.22
CA THR A 967 4.93 6.74 -15.83
C THR A 967 4.00 7.56 -16.73
N LEU A 968 4.05 7.34 -18.05
CA LEU A 968 3.19 8.00 -19.04
C LEU A 968 1.70 7.74 -18.82
N ASN A 969 1.34 6.55 -18.33
CA ASN A 969 -0.03 6.12 -18.07
C ASN A 969 -0.42 6.26 -16.59
N SER A 970 0.13 7.26 -15.89
CA SER A 970 -0.15 7.49 -14.48
C SER A 970 -0.55 8.93 -14.19
N CYS A 971 -1.03 9.19 -12.97
CA CYS A 971 -1.40 10.52 -12.49
C CYS A 971 -0.23 11.51 -12.52
N ASN A 972 1.03 11.04 -12.55
CA ASN A 972 2.22 11.91 -12.62
C ASN A 972 2.40 12.63 -13.96
N MET A 973 1.80 12.09 -15.02
CA MET A 973 1.89 12.70 -16.34
C MET A 973 0.63 13.48 -16.71
N SER A 974 -0.47 13.32 -15.97
CA SER A 974 -1.82 13.71 -16.39
C SER A 974 -2.29 15.09 -15.88
N LYS A 975 -3.34 15.65 -16.51
CA LYS A 975 -4.09 16.81 -15.97
C LYS A 975 -5.23 16.26 -15.11
N LEU A 976 -5.18 16.34 -13.78
CA LEU A 976 -6.31 15.94 -12.92
C LEU A 976 -7.54 16.84 -13.21
N THR A 977 -8.74 16.26 -13.32
CA THR A 977 -9.97 16.97 -13.77
C THR A 977 -10.32 18.05 -12.78
N ASP A 978 -10.59 19.26 -13.29
CA ASP A 978 -11.10 20.41 -12.55
C ASP A 978 -10.61 20.48 -11.09
N TYR A 979 -9.42 21.05 -10.95
CA TYR A 979 -8.99 21.83 -9.77
C TYR A 979 -9.95 23.03 -9.57
N GLN A 980 -11.27 22.79 -9.44
CA GLN A 980 -12.27 23.81 -9.24
C GLN A 980 -12.55 23.99 -7.76
N SER A 981 -11.98 25.11 -7.30
CA SER A 981 -12.50 25.93 -6.22
C SER A 981 -12.26 25.37 -4.81
N THR A 982 -11.45 26.14 -4.07
CA THR A 982 -11.41 26.16 -2.61
C THR A 982 -10.70 24.98 -1.95
N THR A 983 -9.37 24.93 -1.97
CA THR A 983 -8.52 24.98 -0.76
C THR A 983 -7.03 24.71 -1.07
N THR A 984 -6.17 25.46 -0.37
CA THR A 984 -4.73 25.20 -0.14
C THR A 984 -3.76 25.17 -1.33
N LEU A 985 -3.54 26.35 -1.93
CA LEU A 985 -2.23 26.70 -2.49
C LEU A 985 -1.30 27.16 -1.34
N GLY A 986 -0.74 26.18 -0.62
CA GLY A 986 0.28 26.38 0.40
C GLY A 986 1.38 25.32 0.39
N GLU A 987 1.12 24.12 -0.16
CA GLU A 987 2.05 22.98 -0.04
C GLU A 987 2.49 22.36 -1.37
N GLN A 988 1.94 22.81 -2.49
CA GLN A 988 2.37 22.33 -3.81
C GLN A 988 3.00 23.48 -4.57
N TYR A 989 4.32 23.61 -4.44
CA TYR A 989 5.32 23.95 -5.47
C TYR A 989 6.59 24.47 -4.78
N LEU A 990 7.59 23.60 -4.65
CA LEU A 990 8.98 23.80 -5.10
C LEU A 990 9.77 22.51 -4.82
N MET A 991 9.51 21.47 -5.64
CA MET A 991 10.50 20.42 -5.86
C MET A 991 11.65 21.00 -6.69
N PHE A 992 12.61 21.62 -6.01
CA PHE A 992 13.99 21.67 -6.50
C PHE A 992 14.74 20.53 -5.82
N SER A 993 15.10 19.55 -6.62
CA SER A 993 16.18 18.61 -6.31
C SER A 993 17.44 19.38 -5.93
N ASP A 994 18.10 18.93 -4.86
CA ASP A 994 19.29 19.48 -4.21
C ASP A 994 19.03 20.61 -3.20
N MET A 995 18.37 20.29 -2.09
CA MET A 995 18.76 20.72 -0.74
C MET A 995 18.23 19.70 0.28
N ASN A 996 19.11 19.16 1.13
CA ASN A 996 18.71 18.40 2.31
C ASN A 996 17.82 19.29 3.20
N GLU A 997 16.78 18.70 3.79
CA GLU A 997 15.74 19.36 4.57
C GLU A 997 16.31 20.28 5.65
N LEU A 998 15.89 21.55 5.58
CA LEU A 998 15.85 22.46 6.71
C LEU A 998 14.45 22.32 7.30
N ASP A 999 14.30 21.46 8.30
CA ASP A 999 13.05 21.25 9.02
C ASP A 999 12.82 22.47 9.93
N ILE A 1000 11.96 23.40 9.53
CA ILE A 1000 11.44 24.44 10.42
C ILE A 1000 10.08 23.97 10.89
N ASP A 1001 10.07 23.37 12.06
CA ASP A 1001 8.88 23.03 12.82
C ASP A 1001 8.10 24.31 13.14
N PHE A 1002 6.88 24.44 12.60
CA PHE A 1002 5.87 25.36 13.11
C PHE A 1002 4.89 24.59 14.00
N SER A 1003 5.42 23.85 14.98
CA SER A 1003 4.61 23.44 16.11
C SER A 1003 4.25 24.67 16.93
N SER A 1004 2.97 24.74 17.28
CA SER A 1004 2.36 25.83 18.01
C SER A 1004 2.88 25.89 19.45
N GLU A 1005 4.04 26.51 19.67
CA GLU A 1005 4.37 27.16 20.94
C GLU A 1005 4.98 28.54 20.63
N LEU A 1006 4.34 29.58 21.15
CA LEU A 1006 4.86 30.94 21.16
C LEU A 1006 6.30 30.95 21.70
N PHE A 1007 7.29 31.21 20.85
CA PHE A 1007 8.63 31.57 21.33
C PHE A 1007 8.60 33.02 21.81
N GLU A 1008 8.81 33.22 23.12
CA GLU A 1008 9.18 34.52 23.69
C GLU A 1008 10.59 34.89 23.20
N ALA A 1009 10.69 35.86 22.29
CA ALA A 1009 11.93 36.61 22.08
C ALA A 1009 11.83 37.91 22.88
N GLU A 1010 12.72 38.12 23.86
CA GLU A 1010 12.88 39.42 24.51
C GLU A 1010 13.48 40.43 23.52
N PHE A 1011 12.73 41.48 23.23
CA PHE A 1011 13.12 42.53 22.28
C PHE A 1011 13.84 43.69 22.97
N GLU A 1012 15.18 43.63 23.07
CA GLU A 1012 15.99 44.84 23.30
C GLU A 1012 17.30 44.80 22.49
N GLY A 1013 17.42 45.69 21.49
CA GLY A 1013 18.68 45.99 20.79
C GLY A 1013 18.86 45.41 19.38
N LEU A 1014 19.61 46.11 18.53
CA LEU A 1014 19.80 45.92 17.08
C LEU A 1014 20.74 44.74 16.71
N THR A 1015 20.54 43.56 17.30
CA THR A 1015 21.31 42.36 16.94
C THR A 1015 20.38 41.15 16.90
N TYR A 1016 20.46 40.35 15.83
CA TYR A 1016 19.66 39.12 15.68
C TYR A 1016 20.57 37.88 15.76
N GLU A 1017 20.13 36.88 16.51
CA GLU A 1017 20.80 35.57 16.63
C GLU A 1017 20.03 34.56 15.78
N LEU A 1018 20.74 33.87 14.87
CA LEU A 1018 20.17 32.85 13.98
C LEU A 1018 20.89 31.52 14.27
N THR A 1019 20.14 30.54 14.74
CA THR A 1019 20.64 29.24 15.21
C THR A 1019 20.27 28.16 14.19
N LEU A 1020 21.26 27.58 13.50
CA LEU A 1020 21.06 26.49 12.53
C LEU A 1020 21.13 25.13 13.25
N SER A 1021 19.99 24.53 13.61
CA SER A 1021 19.96 23.24 14.30
C SER A 1021 20.07 22.07 13.32
N ASP A 1022 21.30 21.69 12.96
CA ASP A 1022 21.57 20.37 12.40
C ASP A 1022 22.65 19.69 13.26
N LYS A 1023 22.34 18.51 13.82
CA LYS A 1023 23.32 17.72 14.58
C LYS A 1023 24.28 17.08 13.59
N LEU A 1024 25.54 17.49 13.64
CA LEU A 1024 26.67 17.03 12.79
C LEU A 1024 27.02 15.52 12.86
N THR A 1025 26.15 14.63 13.33
CA THR A 1025 26.43 13.17 13.38
C THR A 1025 25.43 12.38 12.53
N SER A 1026 25.59 12.41 11.22
CA SER A 1026 25.15 11.32 10.36
C SER A 1026 26.37 10.44 10.05
N HIS A 1027 26.27 9.15 10.32
CA HIS A 1027 27.32 8.11 10.22
C HIS A 1027 28.25 7.93 11.44
N ALA A 1028 27.72 7.40 12.53
CA ALA A 1028 28.31 6.29 13.29
C ALA A 1028 27.37 5.92 14.45
N THR A 1029 27.34 4.64 14.80
CA THR A 1029 26.85 4.15 16.09
C THR A 1029 27.27 5.11 17.23
N LYS A 1030 26.33 5.66 18.03
CA LYS A 1030 26.59 6.60 19.15
C LYS A 1030 27.95 6.31 19.82
N PRO A 1031 28.92 7.26 19.97
CA PRO A 1031 28.81 8.36 20.96
C PRO A 1031 29.72 9.64 20.77
N THR A 1032 29.52 10.67 21.63
CA THR A 1032 30.48 11.67 22.21
C THR A 1032 31.26 12.72 21.38
N LYS A 1033 31.08 14.01 21.76
CA LYS A 1033 31.94 15.24 21.65
C LYS A 1033 32.83 15.46 20.40
N LEU A 1034 32.66 16.62 19.77
CA LEU A 1034 33.55 17.12 18.71
C LEU A 1034 34.96 17.47 19.29
N PRO A 1035 36.06 17.29 18.52
CA PRO A 1035 37.39 17.74 18.90
C PRO A 1035 37.44 19.25 19.22
N ALA A 1036 38.26 19.66 20.19
CA ALA A 1036 38.31 21.02 20.73
C ALA A 1036 38.89 22.09 19.76
N ASP A 1037 39.21 21.70 18.52
CA ASP A 1037 40.05 22.42 17.57
C ASP A 1037 39.40 22.57 16.17
N ILE A 1038 38.07 22.71 16.13
CA ILE A 1038 37.26 23.03 14.94
C ILE A 1038 36.95 24.53 14.87
N ASN A 1039 37.12 25.16 13.70
CA ASN A 1039 36.79 26.57 13.46
C ASN A 1039 35.85 26.74 12.25
N ALA A 1040 34.95 27.73 12.32
CA ALA A 1040 34.12 28.16 11.19
C ALA A 1040 34.76 29.36 10.48
N GLU A 1041 34.86 29.30 9.15
CA GLU A 1041 35.22 30.43 8.30
C GLU A 1041 34.00 30.88 7.50
N ILE A 1042 33.85 32.20 7.35
CA ILE A 1042 32.79 32.83 6.57
C ILE A 1042 33.39 33.44 5.31
N GLU A 1043 32.76 33.20 4.16
CA GLU A 1043 32.93 34.01 2.96
C GLU A 1043 31.57 34.57 2.53
N GLY A 1044 31.45 35.90 2.42
CA GLY A 1044 30.17 36.54 2.12
C GLY A 1044 30.16 38.04 2.40
N ASP A 1045 28.97 38.65 2.31
CA ASP A 1045 28.73 40.10 2.37
C ASP A 1045 29.41 40.79 3.58
N LYS A 1046 29.84 42.03 3.42
CA LYS A 1046 30.73 42.79 4.33
C LYS A 1046 30.11 43.15 5.69
N ASN A 1047 28.83 42.86 5.85
CA ASN A 1047 28.01 43.18 7.02
C ASN A 1047 27.82 41.96 7.96
N VAL A 1048 28.51 40.85 7.68
CA VAL A 1048 28.58 39.65 8.51
C VAL A 1048 29.90 39.68 9.28
N HIS A 1049 29.84 39.60 10.60
CA HIS A 1049 31.00 39.93 11.44
C HIS A 1049 31.70 38.71 12.05
N SER A 1050 30.98 37.63 12.36
CA SER A 1050 31.57 36.41 12.92
C SER A 1050 30.65 35.18 12.80
N ALA A 1051 31.24 33.98 12.88
CA ALA A 1051 30.53 32.72 13.11
C ALA A 1051 31.24 31.94 14.22
N THR A 1052 30.48 31.27 15.07
CA THR A 1052 30.99 30.43 16.16
C THR A 1052 30.38 29.04 16.10
N VAL A 1053 31.16 28.02 16.45
CA VAL A 1053 30.70 26.62 16.53
C VAL A 1053 30.70 26.18 17.99
N ASP A 1054 29.59 25.63 18.47
CA ASP A 1054 29.53 25.00 19.80
C ASP A 1054 30.15 23.59 19.74
N PRO A 1055 31.26 23.34 20.45
CA PRO A 1055 31.96 22.06 20.41
C PRO A 1055 31.20 20.90 21.13
N GLU A 1056 30.21 21.18 21.98
CA GLU A 1056 29.41 20.13 22.63
C GLU A 1056 28.22 19.67 21.78
N THR A 1057 27.63 20.57 20.99
CA THR A 1057 26.39 20.32 20.25
C THR A 1057 26.56 20.30 18.72
N GLY A 1058 27.63 20.88 18.18
CA GLY A 1058 27.90 21.01 16.75
C GLY A 1058 27.16 22.17 16.05
N LEU A 1059 26.46 23.01 16.81
CA LEU A 1059 25.69 24.15 16.31
C LEU A 1059 26.58 25.28 15.80
N VAL A 1060 26.20 25.90 14.68
CA VAL A 1060 26.90 27.05 14.08
C VAL A 1060 26.03 28.29 14.17
N THR A 1061 26.52 29.34 14.83
CA THR A 1061 25.84 30.64 14.98
C THR A 1061 26.53 31.69 14.13
N VAL A 1062 25.78 32.51 13.38
CA VAL A 1062 26.30 33.57 12.48
C VAL A 1062 25.75 34.94 12.88
N TYR A 1063 26.62 35.96 12.97
CA TYR A 1063 26.27 37.32 13.39
C TYR A 1063 26.28 38.31 12.21
N ILE A 1064 25.14 38.98 11.98
CA ILE A 1064 24.92 39.93 10.87
C ILE A 1064 24.38 41.26 11.40
N GLU A 1065 24.95 42.40 10.95
CA GLU A 1065 24.52 43.75 11.35
C GLU A 1065 23.91 44.50 10.15
N GLY A 1066 22.65 44.97 10.23
CA GLY A 1066 21.98 45.62 9.09
C GLY A 1066 20.87 46.61 9.49
N THR A 1067 20.78 47.75 8.79
CA THR A 1067 19.87 48.88 9.14
C THR A 1067 18.86 49.26 8.05
N THR A 1068 18.81 48.56 6.91
CA THR A 1068 17.83 48.81 5.82
C THR A 1068 17.39 47.54 5.10
N ALA A 1069 16.27 47.58 4.38
CA ALA A 1069 15.68 46.44 3.69
C ALA A 1069 16.57 45.93 2.55
N ALA A 1070 17.41 44.94 2.86
CA ALA A 1070 18.35 44.30 1.96
C ALA A 1070 18.30 42.77 2.10
N GLU A 1071 18.87 42.10 1.10
CA GLU A 1071 19.01 40.65 1.02
C GLU A 1071 20.50 40.31 1.12
N TYR A 1072 20.89 39.56 2.14
CA TYR A 1072 22.31 39.22 2.41
C TYR A 1072 22.54 37.74 2.12
N GLN A 1073 23.60 37.42 1.36
CA GLN A 1073 24.03 36.04 1.10
C GLN A 1073 25.33 35.75 1.84
N VAL A 1074 25.34 34.66 2.61
CA VAL A 1074 26.49 34.28 3.45
C VAL A 1074 26.78 32.80 3.27
N THR A 1075 28.05 32.47 3.04
CA THR A 1075 28.54 31.09 2.94
C THR A 1075 29.39 30.76 4.16
N VAL A 1076 29.06 29.68 4.86
CA VAL A 1076 29.81 29.24 6.06
C VAL A 1076 30.44 27.88 5.81
N SER A 1077 31.74 27.74 6.12
CA SER A 1077 32.51 26.50 5.94
C SER A 1077 33.19 26.08 7.25
N VAL A 1078 33.15 24.78 7.58
CA VAL A 1078 33.78 24.23 8.80
C VAL A 1078 35.06 23.46 8.45
N LYS A 1079 36.18 23.84 9.09
CA LYS A 1079 37.52 23.30 8.79
C LYS A 1079 38.22 22.81 10.06
N ASN A 1080 39.14 21.85 9.90
CA ASN A 1080 40.00 21.37 10.99
C ASN A 1080 41.27 22.23 11.16
N ALA A 1081 42.06 21.97 12.21
CA ALA A 1081 43.30 22.68 12.52
C ALA A 1081 44.39 22.63 11.41
N ALA A 1082 44.26 21.73 10.44
CA ALA A 1082 45.14 21.64 9.27
C ALA A 1082 44.62 22.41 8.04
N GLY A 1083 43.47 23.08 8.15
CA GLY A 1083 42.82 23.84 7.07
C GLY A 1083 41.98 22.99 6.10
N ASN A 1084 41.77 21.71 6.40
CA ASN A 1084 41.00 20.80 5.54
C ASN A 1084 39.50 20.89 5.86
N PHE A 1085 38.68 20.85 4.82
CA PHE A 1085 37.21 20.87 4.89
C PHE A 1085 36.67 19.58 5.52
N ILE A 1086 35.77 19.70 6.50
CA ILE A 1086 35.27 18.55 7.26
C ILE A 1086 33.73 18.47 7.35
N GLY A 1087 32.97 19.37 6.72
CA GLY A 1087 31.48 19.32 6.65
C GLY A 1087 30.88 20.41 5.72
N GLN A 1088 29.61 20.26 5.29
CA GLN A 1088 28.95 21.02 4.20
C GLN A 1088 29.00 22.56 4.32
N SER A 1089 28.96 23.21 3.14
CA SER A 1089 28.85 24.66 2.97
C SER A 1089 27.37 25.02 2.76
N ALA A 1090 26.84 25.94 3.57
CA ALA A 1090 25.46 26.42 3.45
C ALA A 1090 25.45 27.91 3.05
N THR A 1091 24.63 28.27 2.05
CA THR A 1091 24.37 29.66 1.66
C THR A 1091 23.05 30.13 2.26
N VAL A 1092 23.09 31.07 3.20
CA VAL A 1092 21.88 31.60 3.86
C VAL A 1092 21.51 32.95 3.27
N THR A 1093 20.24 33.12 2.89
CA THR A 1093 19.70 34.39 2.37
C THR A 1093 18.79 35.05 3.42
N VAL A 1094 19.21 36.18 3.99
CA VAL A 1094 18.45 36.90 5.03
C VAL A 1094 17.81 38.16 4.44
N ARG A 1095 16.51 38.36 4.65
CA ARG A 1095 15.74 39.47 4.05
C ARG A 1095 15.07 40.34 5.12
N TYR A 1096 15.44 41.61 5.19
CA TYR A 1096 14.84 42.59 6.13
C TYR A 1096 13.68 43.35 5.47
N MET A 1097 12.50 43.39 6.09
CA MET A 1097 11.35 44.22 5.64
C MET A 1097 11.03 45.28 6.70
N GLY A 1098 10.86 46.54 6.28
CA GLY A 1098 10.71 47.69 7.18
C GLY A 1098 9.50 47.59 8.11
N LYS A 1099 9.71 48.02 9.36
CA LYS A 1099 8.90 47.68 10.55
C LYS A 1099 7.52 48.35 10.66
N ASP A 1100 7.26 49.43 9.92
CA ASP A 1100 6.23 50.40 10.37
C ASP A 1100 4.79 50.15 9.86
N THR A 1101 4.57 49.38 8.78
CA THR A 1101 3.21 49.19 8.21
C THR A 1101 2.56 47.87 8.59
N PHE A 1102 3.34 46.79 8.69
CA PHE A 1102 2.84 45.47 9.10
C PHE A 1102 2.60 45.38 10.61
N ALA A 1103 3.37 46.11 11.43
CA ALA A 1103 3.15 46.16 12.88
C ALA A 1103 1.76 46.74 13.22
N ALA A 1104 1.38 47.85 12.57
CA ALA A 1104 0.07 48.46 12.80
C ALA A 1104 -1.11 47.57 12.34
N MET A 1105 -0.93 46.75 11.31
CA MET A 1105 -1.94 45.79 10.87
C MET A 1105 -2.01 44.55 11.77
N GLY A 1106 -0.86 44.08 12.28
CA GLY A 1106 -0.78 43.00 13.26
C GLY A 1106 -1.46 43.38 14.59
N ASP A 1107 -1.28 44.62 15.04
CA ASP A 1107 -1.96 45.14 16.24
C ASP A 1107 -3.48 45.19 16.04
N MET A 1108 -3.96 45.64 14.86
CA MET A 1108 -5.40 45.65 14.53
C MET A 1108 -6.00 44.24 14.44
N LEU A 1109 -5.26 43.27 13.89
CA LEU A 1109 -5.70 41.87 13.81
C LEU A 1109 -5.80 41.24 15.20
N SER A 1110 -4.83 41.50 16.06
CA SER A 1110 -4.84 41.02 17.46
C SER A 1110 -6.02 41.59 18.24
N GLU A 1111 -6.36 42.86 18.04
CA GLU A 1111 -7.56 43.47 18.62
C GLU A 1111 -8.86 42.85 18.08
N ILE A 1112 -8.91 42.49 16.79
CA ILE A 1112 -10.06 41.82 16.16
C ILE A 1112 -10.25 40.42 16.74
N GLU A 1113 -9.19 39.64 16.90
CA GLU A 1113 -9.24 38.30 17.50
C GLU A 1113 -9.69 38.34 18.97
N ALA A 1114 -9.22 39.32 19.73
CA ALA A 1114 -9.66 39.55 21.10
C ALA A 1114 -11.18 39.87 21.16
N LEU A 1115 -11.67 40.73 20.25
CA LEU A 1115 -13.09 41.08 20.17
C LEU A 1115 -13.97 39.91 19.68
N GLN A 1116 -13.47 39.05 18.78
CA GLN A 1116 -14.16 37.83 18.35
C GLN A 1116 -14.31 36.84 19.50
N THR A 1117 -13.24 36.64 20.28
CA THR A 1117 -13.27 35.80 21.47
C THR A 1117 -14.25 36.33 22.51
N GLN A 1118 -14.28 37.66 22.72
CA GLN A 1118 -15.22 38.31 23.61
C GLN A 1118 -16.67 38.17 23.11
N SER A 1119 -16.91 38.27 21.80
CA SER A 1119 -18.23 38.04 21.19
C SER A 1119 -18.71 36.61 21.40
N ALA A 1120 -17.85 35.61 21.18
CA ALA A 1120 -18.19 34.20 21.38
C ALA A 1120 -18.50 33.88 22.85
N ALA A 1121 -17.76 34.47 23.79
CA ALA A 1121 -18.02 34.35 25.22
C ALA A 1121 -19.37 35.00 25.62
N ALA A 1122 -19.69 36.17 25.06
CA ALA A 1122 -20.96 36.84 25.29
C ALA A 1122 -22.16 36.05 24.74
N ASP A 1123 -22.04 35.48 23.53
CA ASP A 1123 -23.08 34.63 22.94
C ASP A 1123 -23.33 33.36 23.77
N LYS A 1124 -22.26 32.72 24.27
CA LYS A 1124 -22.38 31.59 25.18
C LYS A 1124 -23.09 31.97 26.49
N LYS A 1125 -22.75 33.12 27.07
CA LYS A 1125 -23.40 33.64 28.29
C LYS A 1125 -24.88 33.92 28.07
N ILE A 1126 -25.27 34.45 26.90
CA ILE A 1126 -26.68 34.65 26.51
C ILE A 1126 -27.39 33.29 26.39
N ALA A 1127 -26.77 32.30 25.76
CA ALA A 1127 -27.35 30.96 25.62
C ALA A 1127 -27.57 30.29 26.99
N ASP A 1128 -26.58 30.36 27.88
CA ASP A 1128 -26.65 29.79 29.23
C ASP A 1128 -27.72 30.48 30.09
N LEU A 1129 -27.81 31.82 30.04
CA LEU A 1129 -28.84 32.58 30.76
C LEU A 1129 -30.25 32.31 30.20
N THR A 1130 -30.39 32.19 28.88
CA THR A 1130 -31.66 31.84 28.23
C THR A 1130 -32.13 30.44 28.63
N LYS A 1131 -31.20 29.48 28.69
CA LYS A 1131 -31.48 28.12 29.15
C LYS A 1131 -31.92 28.11 30.60
N LYS A 1132 -31.22 28.80 31.50
CA LYS A 1132 -31.59 28.92 32.92
C LYS A 1132 -32.98 29.54 33.11
N LEU A 1133 -33.32 30.56 32.32
CA LEU A 1133 -34.64 31.20 32.36
C LEU A 1133 -35.73 30.21 31.92
N THR A 1134 -35.48 29.45 30.85
CA THR A 1134 -36.40 28.42 30.32
C THR A 1134 -36.63 27.29 31.32
N ASP A 1135 -35.56 26.83 31.98
CA ASP A 1135 -35.63 25.76 32.98
C ASP A 1135 -36.41 26.20 34.24
N LEU A 1136 -36.32 27.49 34.62
CA LEU A 1136 -37.08 28.09 35.73
C LEU A 1136 -38.58 28.25 35.43
N GLU A 1137 -38.97 28.55 34.18
CA GLU A 1137 -40.38 28.64 33.76
C GLU A 1137 -41.12 27.28 33.84
N GLY A 1138 -40.37 26.16 33.84
CA GLY A 1138 -40.91 24.80 33.96
C GLY A 1138 -41.12 24.28 35.39
N ALA A 1139 -40.66 24.99 36.43
CA ALA A 1139 -40.66 24.51 37.82
C ALA A 1139 -41.87 25.03 38.64
N ALA A 1140 -42.67 24.11 39.20
CA ALA A 1140 -43.82 24.43 40.05
C ALA A 1140 -43.41 24.74 41.50
N ALA A 1141 -43.17 26.02 41.83
CA ALA A 1141 -43.02 26.51 43.20
C ALA A 1141 -43.55 27.96 43.38
N THR A 1142 -43.78 28.38 44.62
CA THR A 1142 -44.60 29.54 45.06
C THR A 1142 -44.20 30.90 44.45
N LYS A 1143 -45.22 31.69 44.08
CA LYS A 1143 -45.18 32.86 43.17
C LYS A 1143 -44.27 34.05 43.52
N GLU A 1144 -43.81 34.22 44.76
CA GLU A 1144 -43.14 35.46 45.18
C GLU A 1144 -41.60 35.41 45.11
N GLU A 1145 -40.96 34.27 45.40
CA GLU A 1145 -39.49 34.12 45.28
C GLU A 1145 -39.05 33.93 43.81
N LEU A 1146 -39.84 33.18 43.02
CA LEU A 1146 -39.56 32.95 41.60
C LEU A 1146 -39.59 34.26 40.77
N ALA A 1147 -40.46 35.20 41.14
CA ALA A 1147 -40.59 36.47 40.43
C ALA A 1147 -39.34 37.36 40.58
N ALA A 1148 -38.67 37.30 41.72
CA ALA A 1148 -37.44 38.06 41.96
C ALA A 1148 -36.25 37.46 41.17
N GLU A 1149 -36.15 36.13 41.12
CA GLU A 1149 -35.07 35.42 40.42
C GLU A 1149 -35.23 35.50 38.89
N VAL A 1150 -36.45 35.33 38.36
CA VAL A 1150 -36.76 35.54 36.94
C VAL A 1150 -36.44 36.97 36.52
N LYS A 1151 -36.79 37.97 37.33
CA LYS A 1151 -36.44 39.36 37.04
C LYS A 1151 -34.92 39.56 37.01
N THR A 1152 -34.20 39.01 37.98
CA THR A 1152 -32.74 39.11 38.06
C THR A 1152 -32.05 38.49 36.84
N LEU A 1153 -32.50 37.30 36.42
CA LEU A 1153 -31.95 36.62 35.23
C LEU A 1153 -32.33 37.32 33.93
N THR A 1154 -33.53 37.91 33.85
CA THR A 1154 -33.96 38.68 32.69
C THR A 1154 -33.13 39.97 32.55
N ASP A 1155 -32.90 40.69 33.65
CA ASP A 1155 -32.06 41.89 33.65
C ASP A 1155 -30.60 41.53 33.28
N ALA A 1156 -30.08 40.40 33.77
CA ALA A 1156 -28.75 39.91 33.42
C ALA A 1156 -28.62 39.48 31.94
N LEU A 1157 -29.68 38.87 31.39
CA LEU A 1157 -29.74 38.48 29.98
C LEU A 1157 -29.78 39.71 29.06
N GLU A 1158 -30.53 40.74 29.43
CA GLU A 1158 -30.62 41.97 28.65
C GLU A 1158 -29.31 42.76 28.69
N ALA A 1159 -28.63 42.77 29.85
CA ALA A 1159 -27.28 43.31 29.97
C ALA A 1159 -26.28 42.56 29.07
N ALA A 1160 -26.30 41.23 29.07
CA ALA A 1160 -25.42 40.41 28.24
C ALA A 1160 -25.69 40.61 26.73
N LYS A 1161 -26.96 40.77 26.31
CA LYS A 1161 -27.31 41.11 24.93
C LYS A 1161 -26.82 42.50 24.51
N THR A 1162 -26.84 43.46 25.44
CA THR A 1162 -26.32 44.81 25.20
C THR A 1162 -24.80 44.76 25.01
N GLU A 1163 -24.08 44.05 25.89
CA GLU A 1163 -22.64 43.83 25.80
C GLU A 1163 -22.23 43.15 24.47
N ALA A 1164 -22.98 42.14 24.04
CA ALA A 1164 -22.75 41.46 22.75
C ALA A 1164 -22.97 42.41 21.55
N ALA A 1165 -24.01 43.26 21.60
CA ALA A 1165 -24.30 44.22 20.54
C ALA A 1165 -23.23 45.32 20.42
N GLU A 1166 -22.70 45.80 21.55
CA GLU A 1166 -21.60 46.76 21.59
C GLU A 1166 -20.30 46.14 21.06
N THR A 1167 -19.97 44.93 21.51
CA THR A 1167 -18.78 44.18 21.04
C THR A 1167 -18.84 43.94 19.54
N LYS A 1168 -20.00 43.55 19.02
CA LYS A 1168 -20.20 43.35 17.58
C LYS A 1168 -20.05 44.65 16.77
N THR A 1169 -20.55 45.76 17.29
CA THR A 1169 -20.41 47.07 16.64
C THR A 1169 -18.94 47.52 16.61
N ALA A 1170 -18.19 47.27 17.70
CA ALA A 1170 -16.75 47.53 17.76
C ALA A 1170 -15.97 46.66 16.76
N LEU A 1171 -16.31 45.38 16.66
CA LEU A 1171 -15.72 44.44 15.70
C LEU A 1171 -15.96 44.88 14.25
N GLU A 1172 -17.20 45.22 13.89
CA GLU A 1172 -17.56 45.70 12.54
C GLU A 1172 -16.80 46.99 12.19
N THR A 1173 -16.62 47.89 13.17
CA THR A 1173 -15.85 49.14 12.98
C THR A 1173 -14.37 48.86 12.71
N LYS A 1174 -13.76 47.92 13.46
CA LYS A 1174 -12.33 47.57 13.30
C LYS A 1174 -12.05 46.83 12.00
N ILE A 1175 -12.94 45.91 11.60
CA ILE A 1175 -12.86 45.24 10.29
C ILE A 1175 -12.94 46.26 9.16
N THR A 1176 -13.90 47.19 9.22
CA THR A 1176 -14.04 48.25 8.19
C THR A 1176 -12.79 49.14 8.10
N ALA A 1177 -12.14 49.43 9.23
CA ALA A 1177 -10.91 50.20 9.26
C ALA A 1177 -9.73 49.43 8.63
N LEU A 1178 -9.62 48.13 8.89
CA LEU A 1178 -8.63 47.25 8.27
C LEU A 1178 -8.82 47.16 6.75
N GLU A 1179 -10.06 46.95 6.30
CA GLU A 1179 -10.42 46.92 4.87
C GLU A 1179 -10.06 48.23 4.16
N THR A 1180 -10.31 49.37 4.82
CA THR A 1180 -9.96 50.69 4.28
C THR A 1180 -8.44 50.86 4.16
N ALA A 1181 -7.67 50.41 5.15
CA ALA A 1181 -6.22 50.46 5.13
C ALA A 1181 -5.62 49.57 4.03
N MET A 1182 -6.16 48.36 3.85
CA MET A 1182 -5.74 47.45 2.78
C MET A 1182 -6.01 48.05 1.39
N LYS A 1183 -7.20 48.62 1.19
CA LYS A 1183 -7.56 49.22 -0.10
C LYS A 1183 -6.69 50.43 -0.45
N ALA A 1184 -6.30 51.24 0.53
CA ALA A 1184 -5.37 52.35 0.30
C ALA A 1184 -3.96 51.85 -0.10
N LEU A 1185 -3.54 50.70 0.43
CA LEU A 1185 -2.28 50.05 0.06
C LEU A 1185 -2.33 49.53 -1.38
N GLU A 1186 -3.42 48.84 -1.75
CA GLU A 1186 -3.67 48.35 -3.10
C GLU A 1186 -3.69 49.48 -4.14
N GLU A 1187 -4.37 50.60 -3.85
CA GLU A 1187 -4.42 51.74 -4.77
C GLU A 1187 -3.05 52.41 -4.96
N LYS A 1188 -2.24 52.49 -3.89
CA LYS A 1188 -0.86 52.99 -3.97
C LYS A 1188 0.00 52.06 -4.83
N HIS A 1189 -0.14 50.75 -4.63
CA HIS A 1189 0.60 49.71 -5.34
C HIS A 1189 0.24 49.67 -6.83
N ALA A 1190 -1.05 49.76 -7.16
CA ALA A 1190 -1.53 49.81 -8.54
C ALA A 1190 -0.98 51.04 -9.31
N LYS A 1191 -0.83 52.18 -8.64
CA LYS A 1191 -0.26 53.39 -9.24
C LYS A 1191 1.24 53.23 -9.53
N GLU A 1192 1.99 52.60 -8.63
CA GLU A 1192 3.42 52.32 -8.82
C GLU A 1192 3.65 51.28 -9.94
N ILE A 1193 2.79 50.26 -10.05
CA ILE A 1193 2.82 49.30 -11.16
C ILE A 1193 2.58 50.00 -12.49
N LYS A 1194 1.59 50.89 -12.57
CA LYS A 1194 1.25 51.59 -13.81
C LYS A 1194 2.40 52.50 -14.31
N GLU A 1195 3.05 53.24 -13.42
CA GLU A 1195 4.22 54.05 -13.78
C GLU A 1195 5.40 53.20 -14.28
N LEU A 1196 5.54 51.96 -13.78
CA LEU A 1196 6.57 51.02 -14.20
C LEU A 1196 6.24 50.37 -15.56
N GLN A 1197 4.97 50.07 -15.82
CA GLN A 1197 4.49 49.57 -17.12
C GLN A 1197 4.63 50.63 -18.23
N ASP A 1198 4.30 51.89 -17.94
CA ASP A 1198 4.46 52.99 -18.89
C ASP A 1198 5.95 53.19 -19.26
N LYS A 1199 6.87 53.04 -18.29
CA LYS A 1199 8.33 53.06 -18.54
C LYS A 1199 8.83 51.86 -19.33
N LEU A 1200 8.24 50.68 -19.15
CA LEU A 1200 8.58 49.49 -19.94
C LEU A 1200 8.22 49.70 -21.41
N ALA A 1201 7.03 50.24 -21.67
CA ALA A 1201 6.57 50.55 -23.02
C ALA A 1201 7.46 51.59 -23.74
N GLU A 1202 7.97 52.60 -23.02
CA GLU A 1202 8.97 53.53 -23.58
C GLU A 1202 10.29 52.84 -23.94
N LEU A 1203 10.75 51.90 -23.11
CA LEU A 1203 11.99 51.15 -23.35
C LEU A 1203 11.87 50.18 -24.52
N GLU A 1204 10.74 49.50 -24.66
CA GLU A 1204 10.45 48.62 -25.80
C GLU A 1204 10.38 49.39 -27.12
N LYS A 1205 9.80 50.59 -27.09
CA LYS A 1205 9.78 51.48 -28.27
C LYS A 1205 11.18 51.93 -28.66
N ALA A 1206 12.03 52.30 -27.71
CA ALA A 1206 13.42 52.67 -27.96
C ALA A 1206 14.25 51.50 -28.52
N GLN A 1207 13.95 50.27 -28.10
CA GLN A 1207 14.58 49.06 -28.64
C GLN A 1207 14.15 48.78 -30.08
N GLY A 1208 12.86 48.95 -30.41
CA GLY A 1208 12.36 48.83 -31.79
C GLY A 1208 12.98 49.85 -32.77
N GLU A 1209 13.15 51.10 -32.32
CA GLU A 1209 13.81 52.15 -33.13
C GLU A 1209 15.30 51.85 -33.36
N SER A 1210 16.01 51.30 -32.35
CA SER A 1210 17.40 50.84 -32.49
C SER A 1210 17.54 49.66 -33.46
N ASN A 1211 16.64 48.68 -33.39
CA ASN A 1211 16.65 47.52 -34.30
C ASN A 1211 16.42 47.94 -35.76
N THR A 1212 15.52 48.89 -36.00
CA THR A 1212 15.24 49.43 -37.34
C THR A 1212 16.47 50.17 -37.92
N ARG A 1213 17.20 50.92 -37.08
CA ARG A 1213 18.44 51.62 -37.45
C ARG A 1213 19.56 50.65 -37.86
N ILE A 1214 19.61 49.47 -37.25
CA ILE A 1214 20.58 48.42 -37.57
C ILE A 1214 20.28 47.77 -38.91
N GLU A 1215 19.02 47.45 -39.19
CA GLU A 1215 18.63 46.93 -40.50
C GLU A 1215 18.95 47.91 -41.66
N GLU A 1216 18.86 49.22 -41.42
CA GLU A 1216 19.28 50.25 -42.39
C GLU A 1216 20.81 50.29 -42.59
N LEU A 1217 21.59 50.08 -41.52
CA LEU A 1217 23.05 50.06 -41.57
C LEU A 1217 23.59 48.78 -42.24
N GLU A 1218 22.96 47.63 -42.01
CA GLU A 1218 23.31 46.36 -42.67
C GLU A 1218 23.08 46.40 -44.19
N LYS A 1219 22.02 47.09 -44.64
CA LYS A 1219 21.74 47.30 -46.07
C LYS A 1219 22.76 48.22 -46.76
N SER A 1220 23.56 48.99 -46.02
CA SER A 1220 24.55 49.93 -46.58
C SER A 1220 25.94 49.34 -46.88
N GLY A 1221 26.17 48.07 -46.56
CA GLY A 1221 27.33 47.29 -47.03
C GLY A 1221 28.67 47.49 -46.31
N CYS A 1222 28.69 48.06 -45.10
CA CYS A 1222 29.94 48.29 -44.34
C CYS A 1222 30.18 47.21 -43.27
N GLY A 1223 30.61 46.02 -43.69
CA GLY A 1223 30.57 44.78 -42.89
C GLY A 1223 31.77 44.42 -42.01
N SER A 1224 32.71 45.31 -41.66
CA SER A 1224 33.91 44.87 -40.92
C SER A 1224 34.35 45.75 -39.75
N THR A 1225 33.48 46.60 -39.19
CA THR A 1225 33.81 47.36 -37.96
C THR A 1225 32.62 47.51 -36.99
N ILE A 1226 31.50 46.84 -37.28
CA ILE A 1226 30.27 46.91 -36.46
C ILE A 1226 30.25 45.87 -35.33
N ASP A 1227 31.03 44.78 -35.45
CA ASP A 1227 30.95 43.61 -34.56
C ASP A 1227 31.42 43.84 -33.11
N VAL A 1228 32.13 44.92 -32.83
CA VAL A 1228 32.66 45.18 -31.47
C VAL A 1228 31.94 46.36 -30.79
N PHE A 1229 31.55 47.40 -31.54
CA PHE A 1229 30.82 48.52 -30.96
C PHE A 1229 29.30 48.30 -30.93
N GLY A 1230 28.71 47.59 -31.90
CA GLY A 1230 27.29 47.23 -31.90
C GLY A 1230 26.95 46.30 -30.74
N THR A 1231 27.73 45.24 -30.56
CA THR A 1231 27.54 44.21 -29.52
C THR A 1231 27.72 44.76 -28.10
N THR A 1232 28.63 45.71 -27.89
CA THR A 1232 28.83 46.32 -26.56
C THR A 1232 27.72 47.33 -26.22
N LEU A 1233 27.21 48.09 -27.21
CA LEU A 1233 26.06 48.97 -27.01
C LEU A 1233 24.75 48.17 -26.87
N PHE A 1234 24.59 47.06 -27.59
CA PHE A 1234 23.43 46.15 -27.50
C PHE A 1234 23.40 45.34 -26.22
N CYS A 1235 24.54 44.83 -25.75
CA CYS A 1235 24.62 44.21 -24.43
C CYS A 1235 24.37 45.25 -23.33
N GLY A 1236 24.85 46.48 -23.49
CA GLY A 1236 24.57 47.57 -22.55
C GLY A 1236 23.08 47.94 -22.49
N LEU A 1237 22.44 48.25 -23.62
CA LEU A 1237 21.01 48.57 -23.66
C LEU A 1237 20.14 47.35 -23.33
N GLY A 1238 20.49 46.16 -23.82
CA GLY A 1238 19.80 44.90 -23.53
C GLY A 1238 19.85 44.53 -22.06
N LEU A 1239 21.00 44.65 -21.38
CA LEU A 1239 21.08 44.47 -19.92
C LEU A 1239 20.38 45.59 -19.17
N THR A 1240 20.34 46.82 -19.68
CA THR A 1240 19.62 47.91 -19.01
C THR A 1240 18.11 47.72 -19.12
N VAL A 1241 17.61 47.22 -20.26
CA VAL A 1241 16.19 46.85 -20.47
C VAL A 1241 15.85 45.59 -19.68
N LEU A 1242 16.73 44.57 -19.63
CA LEU A 1242 16.52 43.37 -18.81
C LEU A 1242 16.57 43.69 -17.32
N ALA A 1243 17.48 44.55 -16.87
CA ALA A 1243 17.56 44.99 -15.49
C ALA A 1243 16.36 45.87 -15.13
N ALA A 1244 15.91 46.76 -16.01
CA ALA A 1244 14.69 47.53 -15.82
C ALA A 1244 13.45 46.62 -15.79
N ALA A 1245 13.32 45.65 -16.71
CA ALA A 1245 12.23 44.68 -16.74
C ALA A 1245 12.25 43.76 -15.51
N VAL A 1246 13.42 43.30 -15.06
CA VAL A 1246 13.56 42.51 -13.83
C VAL A 1246 13.26 43.34 -12.59
N ILE A 1247 13.63 44.63 -12.55
CA ILE A 1247 13.27 45.55 -11.46
C ILE A 1247 11.76 45.86 -11.47
N ILE A 1248 11.15 46.02 -12.66
CA ILE A 1248 9.72 46.25 -12.86
C ILE A 1248 8.92 45.00 -12.46
N VAL A 1249 9.28 43.81 -12.94
CA VAL A 1249 8.67 42.51 -12.58
C VAL A 1249 8.88 42.19 -11.11
N ARG A 1250 10.06 42.50 -10.54
CA ARG A 1250 10.29 42.33 -9.08
C ARG A 1250 9.54 43.34 -8.23
N LYS A 1251 9.30 44.57 -8.71
CA LYS A 1251 8.45 45.56 -8.00
C LYS A 1251 6.96 45.27 -8.15
N SER A 1252 6.50 44.80 -9.31
CA SER A 1252 5.11 44.34 -9.55
C SER A 1252 4.79 43.09 -8.71
N ARG A 1253 5.68 42.09 -8.65
CA ARG A 1253 5.55 40.95 -7.72
C ARG A 1253 5.64 41.33 -6.24
N LYS A 1254 6.17 42.52 -5.91
CA LYS A 1254 6.23 43.11 -4.57
C LYS A 1254 4.96 43.88 -4.18
N THR A 1255 4.09 44.16 -5.16
CA THR A 1255 2.86 44.93 -4.98
C THR A 1255 1.62 44.01 -5.02
N ASP A 1256 1.71 42.86 -5.70
CA ASP A 1256 0.74 41.73 -5.67
C ASP A 1256 0.94 40.73 -4.51
N LYS A 1257 2.09 40.75 -3.83
CA LYS A 1257 2.30 40.11 -2.51
C LYS A 1257 2.16 41.17 -1.43
#